data_AF-A0A2E8FG62-F1
#
_entry.id   AF-A0A2E8FG62-F1
#
_cell.length_a   1.000
_cell.length_b   1.000
_cell.length_c   1.000
_cell.angle_alpha   90.00
_cell.angle_beta   90.00
_cell.angle_gamma   90.00
#
_symmetry.space_group_name_H-M   'P 1'
#
loop_
_entity.id
_entity.type
_entity.pdbx_description
1 polymer ?
#
loop_
_entity_poly.entity_id
_entity_poly.type
_entity_poly.pdbx_seq_one_letter_code
_entity_poly.pdbx_strand_id
1 'polypeptide(L)'
;MRPNSTGTTTLWANLAAIVLVLSATAQAATVHSVEVLRYTAPDGETYFALPLGDPRQDAADSARDVVILVDTSASQTGAHRVQALAVLDDLLASLGPADRVRLFAVDVQTTPLMADRAPVKSEAVRQAVARLRRRAPLGATRLAPALNAALAALPGTRPGSVLYIGDGMSSADLIAVDALRGLLTRFHQRRLPVHSYGVGPRLDLQVLGVMAQQTGGMVIVDRGQQSPTEKKTTDAIGRRLADALHASVSYPTKVTAPKGITLLPSQPLPLRGDRHTIYVGRGSLEAGAVFSGWLGDVKDSADVQWRVSEKSLEAGNAFLAALYRGAEATDGFTVALAGRSLLKSARHEFDSHIDGLLRGGETALRIRNFGQAERIGLAVRRLDPDNVRAGVLLGASERVQSRGNGDLLAVAAQEAKQPAKQPAKQPAKQPAKQPAADGAGGEELDPIQQAQNAIQVRTQQMQLNVERIIEEARGRASAEPQAALTLIKRALGTVRGTTDMDPAVRTELVRRLTNLKRYVELSEEHFIQDRQERQQAVAARESQRRIETDLERDDARIKELLKQVAHLLHVEAPKGNRDAFPEAEDVAQRAVELRPGNGTAAAARFSAEAANQLDMAFHLRNLRADRFLAVLEQVEFSHVPFPDEPPVRYPPASVWRRLTEERKKWASVDLHKYSKVEERIIQSLNDETEIEFVDMPLKDAVDFIKQQHNIQVILDEAALTEEGIQPDEPISISLSGVSLRSALKIILEPLGLTYVIQDEVMRITTEAAAEEMMSTRVYPVADLVIPVETPSGGASGSMGGGGMGGGMGGGMGGGMGGGGGMMGGGGGGMGMMSLPPAPRPKAPGQGVFDNKAVKKASGKKKRWFGPVIGR
;
A
#
# COMPACT_ATOMS: atom_id res chain seq x y z
N MET A 1 -5.69 -80.41 -57.33
CA MET A 1 -6.74 -81.04 -56.50
C MET A 1 -7.11 -80.07 -55.38
N ARG A 2 -8.40 -79.72 -55.23
CA ARG A 2 -8.97 -79.02 -54.04
C ARG A 2 -9.27 -80.05 -52.94
N PRO A 3 -9.29 -79.71 -51.62
CA PRO A 3 -10.32 -78.87 -50.94
C PRO A 3 -9.70 -77.77 -50.04
N ASN A 4 -10.29 -76.61 -49.67
CA ASN A 4 -11.63 -76.14 -49.24
C ASN A 4 -12.13 -76.61 -47.85
N SER A 5 -11.94 -75.77 -46.81
CA SER A 5 -12.94 -75.38 -45.76
C SER A 5 -12.35 -74.31 -44.80
N THR A 6 -12.60 -73.00 -45.00
CA THR A 6 -13.49 -72.10 -44.19
C THR A 6 -13.16 -71.99 -42.68
N GLY A 7 -12.92 -70.83 -42.03
CA GLY A 7 -12.91 -69.41 -42.42
C GLY A 7 -12.40 -68.47 -41.28
N THR A 8 -11.97 -67.25 -41.67
CA THR A 8 -11.99 -65.90 -41.01
C THR A 8 -11.86 -65.82 -39.47
N THR A 9 -10.99 -65.04 -38.79
CA THR A 9 -10.36 -63.70 -38.90
C THR A 9 -9.11 -63.72 -37.97
N THR A 10 -7.99 -63.02 -38.14
CA THR A 10 -7.77 -61.57 -38.01
C THR A 10 -6.35 -61.21 -38.48
N LEU A 11 -6.24 -60.00 -39.01
CA LEU A 11 -5.13 -59.40 -39.73
C LEU A 11 -4.33 -58.47 -38.78
N TRP A 12 -3.06 -58.23 -39.08
CA TRP A 12 -2.15 -57.17 -38.57
C TRP A 12 -1.33 -57.43 -37.28
N ALA A 13 -0.17 -58.04 -37.45
CA ALA A 13 1.06 -57.64 -36.75
C ALA A 13 2.25 -58.22 -37.53
N ASN A 14 3.17 -57.36 -37.99
CA ASN A 14 4.55 -57.64 -38.42
C ASN A 14 4.92 -56.89 -39.71
N LEU A 15 5.16 -55.59 -39.60
CA LEU A 15 5.99 -54.86 -40.57
C LEU A 15 6.57 -53.59 -39.94
N ALA A 16 7.55 -53.75 -39.05
CA ALA A 16 8.46 -52.67 -38.65
C ALA A 16 9.64 -53.23 -37.85
N ALA A 17 10.64 -53.79 -38.54
CA ALA A 17 11.97 -53.95 -37.98
C ALA A 17 13.02 -53.74 -39.08
N ILE A 18 14.00 -52.89 -38.76
CA ILE A 18 15.27 -52.65 -39.45
C ILE A 18 15.27 -51.50 -40.48
N VAL A 19 15.49 -50.28 -40.00
CA VAL A 19 16.41 -49.32 -40.64
C VAL A 19 17.31 -48.73 -39.53
N LEU A 20 18.60 -49.00 -39.67
CA LEU A 20 19.69 -48.54 -38.82
C LEU A 20 20.04 -47.09 -39.24
N VAL A 21 19.78 -46.10 -38.39
CA VAL A 21 20.32 -44.73 -38.55
C VAL A 21 21.27 -44.47 -37.40
N LEU A 22 22.53 -44.21 -37.73
CA LEU A 22 23.52 -43.57 -36.87
C LEU A 22 23.02 -42.17 -36.48
N SER A 23 22.28 -42.08 -35.38
CA SER A 23 21.95 -40.80 -34.76
C SER A 23 23.04 -40.48 -33.75
N ALA A 24 23.86 -39.48 -34.06
CA ALA A 24 24.60 -38.74 -33.05
C ALA A 24 23.58 -38.34 -31.97
N THR A 25 23.82 -38.74 -30.72
CA THR A 25 22.96 -38.40 -29.58
C THR A 25 23.07 -36.90 -29.33
N ALA A 26 22.29 -36.10 -30.07
CA ALA A 26 21.91 -34.77 -29.63
C ALA A 26 21.03 -34.98 -28.39
N GLN A 27 21.56 -34.67 -27.21
CA GLN A 27 20.78 -34.64 -25.98
C GLN A 27 19.61 -33.69 -26.22
N ALA A 28 18.39 -34.22 -26.33
CA ALA A 28 17.21 -33.37 -26.53
C ALA A 28 17.02 -32.50 -25.29
N ALA A 29 16.84 -31.19 -25.48
CA ALA A 29 16.62 -30.24 -24.40
C ALA A 29 15.44 -30.68 -23.52
N THR A 30 15.60 -30.70 -22.20
CA THR A 30 14.50 -31.01 -21.29
C THR A 30 13.50 -29.86 -21.27
N VAL A 31 12.25 -30.12 -21.64
CA VAL A 31 11.18 -29.10 -21.71
C VAL A 31 10.29 -29.14 -20.47
N HIS A 32 10.17 -28.01 -19.77
CA HIS A 32 9.40 -27.90 -18.53
C HIS A 32 8.22 -26.95 -18.68
N SER A 33 7.04 -27.35 -18.21
CA SER A 33 5.90 -26.44 -18.13
C SER A 33 6.06 -25.48 -16.94
N VAL A 34 5.81 -24.20 -17.18
CA VAL A 34 5.95 -23.13 -16.18
C VAL A 34 4.68 -22.31 -16.11
N GLU A 35 4.17 -22.14 -14.89
CA GLU A 35 3.06 -21.24 -14.57
C GLU A 35 3.58 -19.81 -14.36
N VAL A 36 3.04 -18.86 -15.13
CA VAL A 36 3.48 -17.47 -15.18
C VAL A 36 2.40 -16.55 -14.60
N LEU A 37 2.80 -15.60 -13.76
CA LEU A 37 1.92 -14.49 -13.37
C LEU A 37 1.97 -13.43 -14.46
N ARG A 38 0.81 -12.96 -14.91
CA ARG A 38 0.66 -11.99 -15.99
C ARG A 38 -0.18 -10.79 -15.54
N TYR A 39 0.06 -9.63 -16.13
CA TYR A 39 -0.79 -8.45 -16.05
C TYR A 39 -0.78 -7.73 -17.40
N THR A 40 -1.94 -7.51 -17.99
CA THR A 40 -2.09 -6.71 -19.21
C THR A 40 -2.57 -5.32 -18.80
N ALA A 41 -1.73 -4.31 -19.00
CA ALA A 41 -2.08 -2.93 -18.70
C ALA A 41 -3.05 -2.35 -19.76
N PRO A 42 -3.79 -1.27 -19.46
CA PRO A 42 -4.75 -0.68 -20.40
C PRO A 42 -4.15 -0.12 -21.69
N ASP A 43 -2.83 0.12 -21.72
CA ASP A 43 -2.08 0.51 -22.91
C ASP A 43 -1.82 -0.68 -23.88
N GLY A 44 -2.25 -1.90 -23.50
CA GLY A 44 -2.05 -3.12 -24.25
C GLY A 44 -0.71 -3.80 -23.98
N GLU A 45 0.14 -3.25 -23.11
CA GLU A 45 1.39 -3.89 -22.73
C GLU A 45 1.15 -4.99 -21.68
N THR A 46 1.74 -6.15 -21.92
CA THR A 46 1.72 -7.27 -20.96
C THR A 46 3.02 -7.32 -20.17
N TYR A 47 2.90 -7.35 -18.86
CA TYR A 47 3.97 -7.55 -17.89
C TYR A 47 3.81 -8.92 -17.22
N PHE A 48 4.92 -9.62 -16.97
CA PHE A 48 4.85 -10.96 -16.39
C PHE A 48 6.04 -11.30 -15.48
N ALA A 49 5.84 -12.25 -14.56
CA ALA A 49 6.90 -12.85 -13.75
C ALA A 49 7.09 -14.32 -14.14
N LEU A 50 8.27 -14.63 -14.68
CA LEU A 50 8.64 -15.92 -15.23
C LEU A 50 9.54 -16.69 -14.25
N PRO A 51 9.03 -17.72 -13.55
CA PRO A 51 9.83 -18.54 -12.65
C PRO A 51 10.61 -19.62 -13.42
N LEU A 52 11.93 -19.53 -13.44
CA LEU A 52 12.83 -20.53 -14.05
C LEU A 52 13.48 -21.40 -12.97
N GLY A 53 13.63 -22.70 -13.22
CA GLY A 53 14.33 -23.63 -12.34
C GLY A 53 15.28 -24.54 -13.12
N ASP A 54 16.28 -25.12 -12.46
CA ASP A 54 17.12 -26.17 -13.04
C ASP A 54 16.49 -27.54 -12.77
N PRO A 55 16.04 -28.26 -13.81
CA PRO A 55 15.40 -29.57 -13.66
C PRO A 55 16.38 -30.70 -13.39
N ARG A 56 17.70 -30.47 -13.52
CA ARG A 56 18.71 -31.49 -13.26
C ARG A 56 18.86 -31.66 -11.75
N GLN A 57 18.25 -32.71 -11.21
CA GLN A 57 18.53 -33.14 -9.84
C GLN A 57 19.90 -33.81 -9.80
N ASP A 58 20.93 -33.01 -9.54
CA ASP A 58 22.20 -33.57 -9.12
C ASP A 58 22.07 -34.01 -7.65
N ALA A 59 22.62 -35.18 -7.33
CA ALA A 59 22.80 -35.59 -5.94
C ALA A 59 23.55 -34.48 -5.19
N ALA A 60 23.07 -34.09 -4.00
CA ALA A 60 23.74 -33.10 -3.17
C ALA A 60 25.17 -33.59 -2.85
N ASP A 61 26.15 -33.14 -3.63
CA ASP A 61 27.51 -33.65 -3.52
C ASP A 61 28.26 -33.03 -2.33
N SER A 62 29.15 -33.88 -1.85
CA SER A 62 30.07 -33.86 -0.73
C SER A 62 30.65 -32.51 -0.30
N ALA A 63 30.43 -32.21 0.98
CA ALA A 63 31.30 -31.45 1.87
C ALA A 63 31.60 -29.99 1.43
N ARG A 64 30.94 -29.03 2.08
CA ARG A 64 30.96 -27.61 1.74
C ARG A 64 31.87 -26.79 2.64
N ASP A 65 32.50 -25.76 2.05
CA ASP A 65 33.10 -24.67 2.82
C ASP A 65 32.07 -23.56 3.02
N VAL A 66 31.63 -23.33 4.26
CA VAL A 66 30.57 -22.37 4.58
C VAL A 66 31.15 -21.19 5.36
N VAL A 67 30.91 -19.97 4.88
CA VAL A 67 31.19 -18.75 5.65
C VAL A 67 29.89 -18.20 6.21
N ILE A 68 29.85 -18.03 7.53
CA ILE A 68 28.67 -17.54 8.25
C ILE A 68 28.96 -16.14 8.78
N LEU A 69 28.21 -15.17 8.27
CA LEU A 69 28.21 -13.78 8.69
C LEU A 69 27.03 -13.56 9.63
N VAL A 70 27.30 -13.29 10.91
CA VAL A 70 26.25 -13.02 11.90
C VAL A 70 26.24 -11.54 12.22
N ASP A 71 25.11 -10.89 11.99
CA ASP A 71 24.88 -9.49 12.35
C ASP A 71 24.90 -9.34 13.88
N THR A 72 25.78 -8.47 14.37
CA THR A 72 25.95 -8.13 15.79
C THR A 72 25.77 -6.63 16.02
N SER A 73 25.03 -5.95 15.15
CA SER A 73 24.64 -4.55 15.32
C SER A 73 23.61 -4.36 16.44
N ALA A 74 23.31 -3.10 16.77
CA ALA A 74 22.38 -2.73 17.82
C ALA A 74 20.92 -3.20 17.55
N SER A 75 20.53 -3.43 16.28
CA SER A 75 19.19 -3.97 15.96
C SER A 75 19.05 -5.45 16.36
N GLN A 76 20.16 -6.14 16.55
CA GLN A 76 20.22 -7.57 16.89
C GLN A 76 20.31 -7.78 18.42
N THR A 77 19.37 -7.18 19.15
CA THR A 77 19.22 -7.30 20.61
C THR A 77 17.93 -8.03 20.99
N GLY A 78 17.81 -8.45 22.25
CA GLY A 78 16.59 -9.10 22.75
C GLY A 78 16.23 -10.40 22.02
N ALA A 79 14.95 -10.53 21.64
CA ALA A 79 14.41 -11.73 21.00
C ALA A 79 15.09 -12.09 19.67
N HIS A 80 15.46 -11.08 18.87
CA HIS A 80 16.13 -11.29 17.57
C HIS A 80 17.50 -11.96 17.74
N ARG A 81 18.24 -11.56 18.78
CA ARG A 81 19.52 -12.21 19.12
C ARG A 81 19.34 -13.66 19.53
N VAL A 82 18.32 -13.93 20.36
CA VAL A 82 18.02 -15.29 20.81
C VAL A 82 17.69 -16.17 19.60
N GLN A 83 16.86 -15.67 18.68
CA GLN A 83 16.50 -16.38 17.45
C GLN A 83 17.71 -16.59 16.53
N ALA A 84 18.53 -15.56 16.28
CA ALA A 84 19.72 -15.66 15.45
C ALA A 84 20.72 -16.70 15.98
N LEU A 85 20.93 -16.75 17.31
CA LEU A 85 21.81 -17.74 17.94
C LEU A 85 21.21 -19.15 17.90
N ALA A 86 19.89 -19.30 18.13
CA ALA A 86 19.22 -20.59 18.05
C ALA A 86 19.32 -21.18 16.64
N VAL A 87 19.03 -20.38 15.61
CA VAL A 87 19.14 -20.81 14.20
C VAL A 87 20.57 -21.14 13.81
N LEU A 88 21.55 -20.40 14.36
CA LEU A 88 22.96 -20.74 14.18
C LEU A 88 23.29 -22.11 14.80
N ASP A 89 22.84 -22.39 16.03
CA ASP A 89 23.07 -23.69 16.66
C ASP A 89 22.42 -24.82 15.87
N ASP A 90 21.16 -24.65 15.45
CA ASP A 90 20.40 -25.64 14.69
C ASP A 90 21.04 -25.92 13.32
N LEU A 91 21.54 -24.88 12.66
CA LEU A 91 22.29 -25.00 11.41
C LEU A 91 23.57 -25.80 11.64
N LEU A 92 24.38 -25.44 12.63
CA LEU A 92 25.63 -26.14 12.93
C LEU A 92 25.38 -27.61 13.34
N ALA A 93 24.24 -27.91 13.96
CA ALA A 93 23.82 -29.27 14.24
C ALA A 93 23.37 -30.05 12.99
N SER A 94 22.83 -29.36 12.00
CA SER A 94 22.30 -29.93 10.75
C SER A 94 23.34 -30.14 9.66
N LEU A 95 24.47 -29.41 9.70
CA LEU A 95 25.57 -29.56 8.75
C LEU A 95 26.29 -30.91 8.92
N GLY A 96 26.79 -31.45 7.81
CA GLY A 96 27.47 -32.74 7.75
C GLY A 96 28.86 -32.71 8.40
N PRO A 97 29.42 -33.88 8.78
CA PRO A 97 30.73 -33.95 9.42
C PRO A 97 31.90 -33.52 8.51
N ALA A 98 31.69 -33.53 7.20
CA ALA A 98 32.69 -33.15 6.21
C ALA A 98 32.65 -31.64 5.86
N ASP A 99 31.64 -30.91 6.36
CA ASP A 99 31.53 -29.47 6.16
C ASP A 99 32.53 -28.70 7.03
N ARG A 100 33.02 -27.58 6.50
CA ARG A 100 33.91 -26.68 7.22
C ARG A 100 33.30 -25.31 7.30
N VAL A 101 33.25 -24.73 8.50
CA VAL A 101 32.62 -23.43 8.73
C VAL A 101 33.65 -22.38 9.16
N ARG A 102 33.40 -21.13 8.79
CA ARG A 102 34.09 -19.96 9.36
C ARG A 102 33.09 -18.88 9.74
N LEU A 103 33.16 -18.43 11.00
CA LEU A 103 32.22 -17.48 11.58
C LEU A 103 32.81 -16.07 11.66
N PHE A 104 32.00 -15.08 11.32
CA PHE A 104 32.29 -13.65 11.48
C PHE A 104 31.16 -12.97 12.24
N ALA A 105 31.52 -12.01 13.09
CA ALA A 105 30.59 -11.03 13.64
C ALA A 105 30.62 -9.77 12.74
N VAL A 106 29.44 -9.25 12.42
CA VAL A 106 29.27 -8.10 11.51
C VAL A 106 28.56 -6.97 12.25
N ASP A 107 29.30 -5.89 12.47
CA ASP A 107 28.75 -4.62 12.97
C ASP A 107 29.42 -3.47 12.23
N VAL A 108 29.94 -2.46 12.93
CA VAL A 108 30.75 -1.39 12.33
C VAL A 108 32.04 -1.92 11.72
N GLN A 109 32.48 -3.10 12.14
CA GLN A 109 33.60 -3.85 11.58
C GLN A 109 33.20 -5.31 11.34
N THR A 110 33.89 -5.97 10.40
CA THR A 110 33.77 -7.41 10.20
C THR A 110 34.87 -8.11 10.99
N THR A 111 34.50 -8.77 12.09
CA THR A 111 35.47 -9.43 12.99
C THR A 111 35.45 -10.95 12.79
N PRO A 112 36.56 -11.60 12.41
CA PRO A 112 36.64 -13.06 12.37
C PRO A 112 36.60 -13.63 13.80
N LEU A 113 35.74 -14.63 14.03
CA LEU A 113 35.63 -15.27 15.35
C LEU A 113 36.56 -16.48 15.52
N MET A 114 37.15 -16.94 14.42
CA MET A 114 38.12 -18.02 14.32
C MET A 114 39.18 -17.73 13.25
N ALA A 115 40.33 -18.40 13.36
CA ALA A 115 41.49 -18.16 12.49
C ALA A 115 41.26 -18.60 11.04
N ASP A 116 40.80 -19.84 10.83
CA ASP A 116 40.47 -20.39 9.52
C ASP A 116 39.25 -21.32 9.63
N ARG A 117 38.78 -21.83 8.49
CA ARG A 117 37.68 -22.79 8.39
C ARG A 117 38.06 -24.10 9.08
N ALA A 118 37.14 -24.61 9.88
CA ALA A 118 37.33 -25.85 10.61
C ALA A 118 36.10 -26.75 10.48
N PRO A 119 36.23 -28.09 10.64
CA PRO A 119 35.09 -29.00 10.67
C PRO A 119 34.03 -28.55 11.68
N VAL A 120 32.75 -28.70 11.36
CA VAL A 120 31.62 -28.13 12.15
C VAL A 120 31.66 -28.54 13.62
N LYS A 121 32.03 -29.79 13.92
CA LYS A 121 32.09 -30.33 15.29
C LYS A 121 33.42 -30.06 16.02
N SER A 122 34.31 -29.26 15.45
CA SER A 122 35.62 -28.96 16.04
C SER A 122 35.52 -27.99 17.22
N GLU A 123 36.53 -28.03 18.09
CA GLU A 123 36.64 -27.13 19.23
C GLU A 123 36.75 -25.66 18.81
N ALA A 124 37.37 -25.38 17.66
CA ALA A 124 37.48 -24.03 17.11
C ALA A 124 36.09 -23.39 16.84
N VAL A 125 35.13 -24.18 16.33
CA VAL A 125 33.76 -23.71 16.08
C VAL A 125 33.02 -23.46 17.38
N ARG A 126 33.13 -24.37 18.36
CA ARG A 126 32.54 -24.17 19.71
C ARG A 126 33.06 -22.90 20.37
N GLN A 127 34.36 -22.64 20.30
CA GLN A 127 34.96 -21.42 20.85
C GLN A 127 34.51 -20.16 20.11
N ALA A 128 34.36 -20.21 18.79
CA ALA A 128 33.84 -19.08 18.02
C ALA A 128 32.39 -18.73 18.38
N VAL A 129 31.53 -19.74 18.54
CA VAL A 129 30.14 -19.54 19.01
C VAL A 129 30.13 -18.98 20.44
N ALA A 130 30.99 -19.47 21.33
CA ALA A 130 31.13 -18.92 22.69
C ALA A 130 31.58 -17.45 22.68
N ARG A 131 32.52 -17.07 21.80
CA ARG A 131 32.94 -15.67 21.59
C ARG A 131 31.79 -14.81 21.07
N LEU A 132 31.02 -15.30 20.10
CA LEU A 132 29.85 -14.62 19.56
C LEU A 132 28.80 -14.33 20.65
N ARG A 133 28.51 -15.32 21.51
CA ARG A 133 27.55 -15.19 22.62
C ARG A 133 27.95 -14.10 23.62
N ARG A 134 29.25 -13.97 23.90
CA ARG A 134 29.81 -12.93 24.80
C ARG A 134 29.90 -11.54 24.17
N ARG A 135 29.84 -11.42 22.84
CA ARG A 135 29.90 -10.14 22.14
C ARG A 135 28.61 -9.34 22.38
N ALA A 136 28.75 -8.10 22.86
CA ALA A 136 27.62 -7.18 22.98
C ALA A 136 27.18 -6.69 21.60
N PRO A 137 25.88 -6.73 21.25
CA PRO A 137 25.40 -6.18 19.99
C PRO A 137 25.45 -4.65 20.03
N LEU A 138 26.30 -4.04 19.22
CA LEU A 138 26.57 -2.60 19.26
C LEU A 138 26.88 -2.08 17.85
N GLY A 139 26.59 -0.80 17.63
CA GLY A 139 26.87 -0.12 16.37
C GLY A 139 25.91 -0.49 15.25
N ALA A 140 26.28 -0.13 14.03
CA ALA A 140 25.49 -0.29 12.82
C ALA A 140 26.17 -1.27 11.85
N THR A 141 25.40 -2.01 11.06
CA THR A 141 25.92 -3.04 10.15
C THR A 141 26.58 -2.42 8.92
N ARG A 142 27.78 -2.92 8.55
CA ARG A 142 28.42 -2.65 7.26
C ARG A 142 28.50 -3.91 6.41
N LEU A 143 27.60 -4.05 5.44
CA LEU A 143 27.49 -5.28 4.63
C LEU A 143 28.60 -5.44 3.59
N ALA A 144 29.05 -4.37 2.93
CA ALA A 144 30.06 -4.48 1.87
C ALA A 144 31.43 -5.00 2.37
N PRO A 145 31.97 -4.52 3.51
CA PRO A 145 33.16 -5.14 4.12
C PRO A 145 32.95 -6.61 4.50
N ALA A 146 31.77 -6.96 5.02
CA ALA A 146 31.46 -8.32 5.44
C ALA A 146 31.46 -9.31 4.27
N LEU A 147 30.84 -8.93 3.16
CA LEU A 147 30.82 -9.70 1.92
C LEU A 147 32.23 -9.81 1.29
N ASN A 148 33.05 -8.75 1.33
CA ASN A 148 34.44 -8.84 0.88
C ASN A 148 35.27 -9.82 1.75
N ALA A 149 35.07 -9.81 3.08
CA ALA A 149 35.72 -10.76 3.97
C ALA A 149 35.27 -12.20 3.69
N ALA A 150 33.99 -12.42 3.37
CA ALA A 150 33.48 -13.74 2.98
C ALA A 150 34.08 -14.22 1.65
N LEU A 151 34.22 -13.35 0.65
CA LEU A 151 34.93 -13.66 -0.60
C LEU A 151 36.38 -14.09 -0.34
N ALA A 152 37.10 -13.36 0.53
CA ALA A 152 38.49 -13.67 0.86
C ALA A 152 38.63 -14.99 1.64
N ALA A 153 37.63 -15.34 2.47
CA ALA A 153 37.62 -16.56 3.27
C ALA A 153 37.35 -17.85 2.46
N LEU A 154 36.92 -17.74 1.20
CA LEU A 154 36.68 -18.86 0.30
C LEU A 154 37.64 -18.74 -0.89
N PRO A 155 38.74 -19.50 -0.99
CA PRO A 155 39.73 -19.39 -2.06
C PRO A 155 39.33 -20.16 -3.34
N GLY A 156 38.32 -21.04 -3.30
CA GLY A 156 37.74 -21.71 -4.48
C GLY A 156 38.20 -23.16 -4.72
N THR A 157 38.89 -23.79 -3.76
CA THR A 157 39.36 -25.19 -3.87
C THR A 157 38.26 -26.24 -3.65
N ARG A 158 37.16 -25.83 -3.00
CA ARG A 158 35.97 -26.66 -2.70
C ARG A 158 34.73 -25.82 -2.99
N PRO A 159 33.57 -26.44 -3.27
CA PRO A 159 32.31 -25.72 -3.39
C PRO A 159 32.01 -24.94 -2.10
N GLY A 160 31.84 -23.62 -2.24
CA GLY A 160 31.69 -22.71 -1.11
C GLY A 160 30.33 -22.03 -1.11
N SER A 161 29.78 -21.77 0.08
CA SER A 161 28.51 -21.06 0.26
C SER A 161 28.64 -20.01 1.37
N VAL A 162 27.94 -18.88 1.24
CA VAL A 162 27.93 -17.83 2.26
C VAL A 162 26.54 -17.73 2.87
N LEU A 163 26.44 -17.66 4.19
CA LEU A 163 25.19 -17.40 4.90
C LEU A 163 25.29 -16.09 5.68
N TYR A 164 24.36 -15.18 5.44
CA TYR A 164 24.13 -13.99 6.26
C TYR A 164 22.97 -14.23 7.23
N ILE A 165 23.15 -13.95 8.52
CA ILE A 165 22.11 -14.00 9.55
C ILE A 165 21.94 -12.58 10.10
N GLY A 166 20.83 -11.94 9.77
CA GLY A 166 20.56 -10.55 10.19
C GLY A 166 19.41 -9.92 9.43
N ASP A 167 19.24 -8.61 9.59
CA ASP A 167 18.09 -7.89 9.04
C ASP A 167 18.31 -7.35 7.61
N GLY A 168 19.56 -7.30 7.16
CA GLY A 168 19.94 -6.80 5.83
C GLY A 168 20.15 -5.29 5.77
N MET A 169 19.98 -4.58 6.90
CA MET A 169 20.09 -3.13 6.95
C MET A 169 21.56 -2.70 7.02
N SER A 170 22.12 -2.11 5.95
CA SER A 170 23.46 -1.50 6.00
C SER A 170 23.41 -0.07 6.56
N SER A 171 23.06 0.06 7.85
CA SER A 171 22.73 1.35 8.49
C SER A 171 23.92 2.28 8.74
N ALA A 172 25.16 1.76 8.75
CA ALA A 172 26.37 2.57 8.91
C ALA A 172 26.88 3.14 7.58
N ASP A 173 26.50 2.53 6.45
CA ASP A 173 26.99 2.87 5.11
C ASP A 173 26.00 2.33 4.08
N LEU A 174 25.23 3.23 3.44
CA LEU A 174 24.30 2.89 2.38
C LEU A 174 25.10 2.36 1.18
N ILE A 175 24.90 1.09 0.83
CA ILE A 175 25.61 0.50 -0.31
C ILE A 175 24.96 1.01 -1.59
N ALA A 176 25.69 1.84 -2.33
CA ALA A 176 25.29 2.27 -3.66
C ALA A 176 25.07 1.07 -4.59
N VAL A 177 24.09 1.16 -5.48
CA VAL A 177 23.69 0.05 -6.38
C VAL A 177 24.87 -0.46 -7.21
N ASP A 178 25.71 0.43 -7.74
CA ASP A 178 26.88 0.05 -8.54
C ASP A 178 27.96 -0.68 -7.74
N ALA A 179 28.18 -0.27 -6.49
CA ALA A 179 29.11 -0.94 -5.59
C ALA A 179 28.61 -2.34 -5.22
N LEU A 180 27.31 -2.48 -4.95
CA LEU A 180 26.69 -3.79 -4.70
C LEU A 180 26.77 -4.68 -5.95
N ARG A 181 26.52 -4.12 -7.14
CA ARG A 181 26.63 -4.82 -8.42
C ARG A 181 28.03 -5.38 -8.63
N GLY A 182 29.06 -4.54 -8.55
CA GLY A 182 30.45 -5.00 -8.70
C GLY A 182 30.85 -6.06 -7.68
N LEU A 183 30.31 -6.00 -6.46
CA LEU A 183 30.53 -7.01 -5.43
C LEU A 183 29.85 -8.34 -5.76
N LEU A 184 28.54 -8.33 -6.07
CA LEU A 184 27.78 -9.55 -6.36
C LEU A 184 28.19 -10.18 -7.69
N THR A 185 28.66 -9.41 -8.68
CA THR A 185 29.27 -9.95 -9.90
C THR A 185 30.49 -10.80 -9.57
N ARG A 186 31.32 -10.43 -8.59
CA ARG A 186 32.45 -11.27 -8.15
C ARG A 186 32.00 -12.57 -7.49
N PHE A 187 30.92 -12.54 -6.70
CA PHE A 187 30.32 -13.76 -6.16
C PHE A 187 29.78 -14.68 -7.27
N HIS A 188 29.06 -14.10 -8.23
CA HIS A 188 28.51 -14.80 -9.38
C HIS A 188 29.62 -15.48 -10.21
N GLN A 189 30.67 -14.74 -10.58
CA GLN A 189 31.81 -15.26 -11.34
C GLN A 189 32.53 -16.40 -10.62
N ARG A 190 32.63 -16.32 -9.28
CA ARG A 190 33.25 -17.36 -8.44
C ARG A 190 32.29 -18.49 -8.07
N ARG A 191 31.04 -18.45 -8.55
CA ARG A 191 29.98 -19.42 -8.27
C ARG A 191 29.73 -19.63 -6.77
N LEU A 192 29.72 -18.52 -6.03
CA LEU A 192 29.52 -18.48 -4.58
C LEU A 192 28.12 -17.94 -4.25
N PRO A 193 27.14 -18.82 -3.94
CA PRO A 193 25.80 -18.38 -3.56
C PRO A 193 25.79 -17.73 -2.17
N VAL A 194 25.07 -16.61 -2.07
CA VAL A 194 24.86 -15.85 -0.82
C VAL A 194 23.44 -16.08 -0.33
N HIS A 195 23.33 -16.85 0.74
CA HIS A 195 22.09 -17.17 1.45
C HIS A 195 21.86 -16.15 2.56
N SER A 196 20.61 -15.99 2.97
CA SER A 196 20.23 -15.07 4.03
C SER A 196 19.13 -15.65 4.91
N TYR A 197 19.32 -15.57 6.22
CA TYR A 197 18.27 -15.72 7.21
C TYR A 197 17.89 -14.34 7.73
N GLY A 198 16.69 -13.88 7.37
CA GLY A 198 16.17 -12.58 7.74
C GLY A 198 15.67 -12.58 9.18
N VAL A 199 16.40 -11.91 10.07
CA VAL A 199 16.04 -11.73 11.49
C VAL A 199 16.36 -10.32 11.97
N GLY A 200 15.40 -9.68 12.65
CA GLY A 200 15.57 -8.35 13.22
C GLY A 200 14.26 -7.55 13.22
N PRO A 201 14.30 -6.32 13.75
CA PRO A 201 13.10 -5.51 13.95
C PRO A 201 12.51 -4.98 12.64
N ARG A 202 13.33 -4.80 11.61
CA ARG A 202 12.92 -4.38 10.26
C ARG A 202 13.80 -5.05 9.23
N LEU A 203 13.22 -5.93 8.40
CA LEU A 203 13.95 -6.68 7.38
C LEU A 203 14.03 -5.89 6.08
N ASP A 204 15.24 -5.75 5.54
CA ASP A 204 15.50 -5.25 4.19
C ASP A 204 15.47 -6.42 3.20
N LEU A 205 14.26 -6.89 2.86
CA LEU A 205 14.08 -7.99 1.90
C LEU A 205 14.57 -7.65 0.50
N GLN A 206 14.70 -6.35 0.19
CA GLN A 206 15.24 -5.88 -1.08
C GLN A 206 16.74 -6.23 -1.17
N VAL A 207 17.55 -5.85 -0.19
CA VAL A 207 18.98 -6.20 -0.15
C VAL A 207 19.19 -7.71 -0.05
N LEU A 208 18.50 -8.37 0.88
CA LEU A 208 18.62 -9.82 1.06
C LEU A 208 18.22 -10.58 -0.21
N GLY A 209 17.13 -10.17 -0.86
CA GLY A 209 16.63 -10.76 -2.09
C GLY A 209 17.54 -10.52 -3.28
N VAL A 210 18.13 -9.33 -3.43
CA VAL A 210 19.11 -9.03 -4.50
C VAL A 210 20.37 -9.91 -4.33
N MET A 211 20.92 -10.03 -3.12
CA MET A 211 22.06 -10.92 -2.88
C MET A 211 21.76 -12.36 -3.31
N ALA A 212 20.60 -12.86 -2.88
CA ALA A 212 20.13 -14.21 -3.17
C ALA A 212 19.84 -14.44 -4.67
N GLN A 213 19.20 -13.48 -5.33
CA GLN A 213 18.82 -13.56 -6.75
C GLN A 213 20.07 -13.57 -7.65
N GLN A 214 21.00 -12.64 -7.42
CA GLN A 214 22.16 -12.43 -8.29
C GLN A 214 23.21 -13.54 -8.16
N THR A 215 23.31 -14.16 -6.98
CA THR A 215 24.35 -15.17 -6.67
C THR A 215 23.84 -16.60 -6.67
N GLY A 216 22.52 -16.81 -6.64
CA GLY A 216 21.92 -18.14 -6.55
C GLY A 216 21.80 -18.67 -5.12
N GLY A 217 21.85 -17.82 -4.09
CA GLY A 217 21.58 -18.22 -2.70
C GLY A 217 20.13 -17.97 -2.28
N MET A 218 19.67 -18.50 -1.14
CA MET A 218 18.25 -18.47 -0.72
C MET A 218 17.98 -17.44 0.39
N VAL A 219 16.82 -16.80 0.40
CA VAL A 219 16.33 -16.01 1.55
C VAL A 219 15.28 -16.80 2.32
N ILE A 220 15.54 -17.04 3.60
CA ILE A 220 14.59 -17.62 4.54
C ILE A 220 14.23 -16.56 5.58
N VAL A 221 12.94 -16.36 5.80
CA VAL A 221 12.43 -15.43 6.81
C VAL A 221 11.46 -16.19 7.69
N ASP A 222 11.66 -16.13 9.00
CA ASP A 222 10.69 -16.63 9.97
C ASP A 222 9.90 -15.44 10.50
N ARG A 223 8.66 -15.27 9.99
CA ARG A 223 7.76 -14.18 10.39
C ARG A 223 6.95 -14.50 11.65
N GLY A 224 7.33 -15.51 12.44
CA GLY A 224 6.73 -15.74 13.75
C GLY A 224 5.25 -16.11 13.69
N GLN A 225 4.76 -16.73 12.60
CA GLN A 225 3.51 -17.49 12.66
C GLN A 225 3.77 -18.79 13.44
N GLN A 226 3.96 -18.63 14.75
CA GLN A 226 4.07 -19.73 15.69
C GLN A 226 2.68 -19.95 16.28
N SER A 227 2.07 -21.09 15.95
CA SER A 227 1.10 -21.69 16.86
C SER A 227 1.88 -22.11 18.12
N PRO A 228 1.43 -21.78 19.34
CA PRO A 228 2.15 -22.08 20.59
C PRO A 228 2.40 -23.58 20.85
N THR A 229 1.83 -24.47 20.03
CA THR A 229 1.92 -25.92 20.17
C THR A 229 3.13 -26.56 19.50
N GLU A 230 3.92 -25.84 18.69
CA GLU A 230 5.05 -26.44 17.97
C GLU A 230 6.41 -25.95 18.47
N LYS A 231 6.84 -26.48 19.63
CA LYS A 231 8.24 -26.44 20.08
C LYS A 231 9.20 -27.31 19.21
N LYS A 232 8.74 -27.82 18.07
CA LYS A 232 9.45 -28.75 17.17
C LYS A 232 10.03 -28.09 15.90
N THR A 233 9.83 -26.79 15.67
CA THR A 233 10.06 -26.17 14.34
C THR A 233 11.42 -25.48 14.16
N THR A 234 12.19 -25.23 15.22
CA THR A 234 13.59 -24.74 15.12
C THR A 234 14.49 -25.77 14.45
N ASP A 235 14.33 -27.06 14.79
CA ASP A 235 14.97 -28.22 14.13
C ASP A 235 14.70 -28.30 12.62
N ALA A 236 13.63 -27.65 12.13
CA ALA A 236 13.29 -27.62 10.71
C ALA A 236 13.97 -26.45 9.97
N ILE A 237 14.26 -25.32 10.62
CA ILE A 237 14.90 -24.17 9.97
C ILE A 237 16.38 -24.42 9.72
N GLY A 238 17.10 -24.96 10.72
CA GLY A 238 18.51 -25.32 10.58
C GLY A 238 18.75 -26.32 9.44
N ARG A 239 17.90 -27.36 9.35
CA ARG A 239 17.92 -28.32 8.24
C ARG A 239 17.65 -27.66 6.89
N ARG A 240 16.60 -26.84 6.77
CA ARG A 240 16.29 -26.13 5.51
C ARG A 240 17.43 -25.22 5.05
N LEU A 241 18.11 -24.54 5.99
CA LEU A 241 19.31 -23.75 5.67
C LEU A 241 20.46 -24.64 5.23
N ALA A 242 20.71 -25.76 5.90
CA ALA A 242 21.73 -26.73 5.51
C ALA A 242 21.46 -27.29 4.11
N ASP A 243 20.22 -27.69 3.80
CA ASP A 243 19.80 -28.16 2.48
C ASP A 243 20.03 -27.08 1.41
N ALA A 244 19.64 -25.84 1.70
CA ALA A 244 19.85 -24.72 0.78
C ALA A 244 21.34 -24.46 0.51
N LEU A 245 22.20 -24.56 1.53
CA LEU A 245 23.65 -24.39 1.38
C LEU A 245 24.31 -25.48 0.54
N HIS A 246 23.74 -26.69 0.53
CA HIS A 246 24.24 -27.85 -0.20
C HIS A 246 23.69 -27.98 -1.61
N ALA A 247 22.50 -27.44 -1.86
CA ALA A 247 21.84 -27.55 -3.15
C ALA A 247 22.72 -27.00 -4.30
N SER A 248 22.64 -27.70 -5.43
CA SER A 248 23.39 -27.34 -6.64
C SER A 248 22.86 -26.03 -7.22
N VAL A 249 23.80 -25.21 -7.70
CA VAL A 249 23.50 -23.95 -8.37
C VAL A 249 24.15 -23.98 -9.73
N SER A 250 23.33 -23.85 -10.76
CA SER A 250 23.80 -23.78 -12.13
C SER A 250 23.86 -22.35 -12.60
N TYR A 251 24.93 -22.01 -13.33
CA TYR A 251 25.20 -20.66 -13.81
C TYR A 251 25.09 -20.65 -15.34
N PRO A 252 23.90 -20.36 -15.90
CA PRO A 252 23.72 -20.35 -17.33
C PRO A 252 24.57 -19.26 -18.00
N THR A 253 25.12 -19.57 -19.17
CA THR A 253 25.87 -18.62 -20.02
C THR A 253 24.92 -17.71 -20.80
N LYS A 254 23.70 -18.19 -21.07
CA LYS A 254 22.69 -17.45 -21.84
C LYS A 254 21.28 -17.91 -21.48
N VAL A 255 20.34 -16.95 -21.50
CA VAL A 255 18.89 -17.20 -21.45
C VAL A 255 18.25 -16.35 -22.54
N THR A 256 17.43 -16.96 -23.41
CA THR A 256 16.76 -16.25 -24.52
C THR A 256 15.25 -16.35 -24.42
N ALA A 257 14.59 -15.23 -24.67
CA ALA A 257 13.16 -15.12 -24.82
C ALA A 257 12.71 -15.22 -26.30
N PRO A 258 11.44 -15.60 -26.56
CA PRO A 258 10.82 -15.46 -27.88
C PRO A 258 10.87 -14.01 -28.41
N LYS A 259 10.69 -13.84 -29.73
CA LYS A 259 10.64 -12.52 -30.36
C LYS A 259 9.50 -11.68 -29.76
N GLY A 260 9.76 -10.40 -29.51
CA GLY A 260 8.76 -9.47 -28.95
C GLY A 260 8.67 -9.46 -27.42
N ILE A 261 9.53 -10.23 -26.74
CA ILE A 261 9.60 -10.30 -25.28
C ILE A 261 10.95 -9.76 -24.80
N THR A 262 10.91 -8.84 -23.84
CA THR A 262 12.10 -8.36 -23.13
C THR A 262 12.10 -8.92 -21.72
N LEU A 263 13.19 -9.57 -21.31
CA LEU A 263 13.39 -10.09 -19.95
C LEU A 263 14.41 -9.23 -19.19
N LEU A 264 14.13 -9.01 -17.92
CA LEU A 264 15.04 -8.39 -16.96
C LEU A 264 15.32 -9.35 -15.79
N PRO A 265 16.58 -9.43 -15.31
CA PRO A 265 17.76 -8.79 -15.89
C PRO A 265 18.13 -9.39 -17.26
N SER A 266 18.83 -8.60 -18.09
CA SER A 266 19.35 -9.11 -19.38
C SER A 266 20.47 -10.14 -19.19
N GLN A 267 21.20 -10.04 -18.08
CA GLN A 267 22.23 -10.99 -17.68
C GLN A 267 21.60 -12.29 -17.16
N PRO A 268 22.17 -13.46 -17.52
CA PRO A 268 21.66 -14.74 -17.06
C PRO A 268 21.87 -14.91 -15.55
N LEU A 269 20.78 -15.17 -14.84
CA LEU A 269 20.77 -15.44 -13.41
C LEU A 269 21.00 -16.92 -13.10
N PRO A 270 21.59 -17.23 -11.93
CA PRO A 270 21.78 -18.61 -11.49
C PRO A 270 20.45 -19.33 -11.27
N LEU A 271 20.42 -20.63 -11.57
CA LEU A 271 19.27 -21.52 -11.49
C LEU A 271 19.49 -22.62 -10.45
N ARG A 272 18.39 -23.10 -9.86
CA ARG A 272 18.39 -24.14 -8.83
C ARG A 272 17.20 -25.08 -9.01
N GLY A 273 17.30 -26.29 -8.46
CA GLY A 273 16.19 -27.26 -8.42
C GLY A 273 15.26 -27.11 -7.22
N ASP A 274 15.76 -26.59 -6.09
CA ASP A 274 15.01 -26.42 -4.84
C ASP A 274 14.19 -25.11 -4.78
N ARG A 275 14.42 -24.19 -5.73
CA ARG A 275 13.64 -22.95 -5.86
C ARG A 275 13.67 -22.41 -7.28
N HIS A 276 12.73 -21.51 -7.56
CA HIS A 276 12.67 -20.79 -8.82
C HIS A 276 13.46 -19.47 -8.74
N THR A 277 14.14 -19.13 -9.84
CA THR A 277 14.70 -17.81 -10.12
C THR A 277 13.72 -17.05 -11.00
N ILE A 278 13.24 -15.90 -10.52
CA ILE A 278 12.14 -15.19 -11.18
C ILE A 278 12.68 -14.06 -12.05
N TYR A 279 12.39 -14.10 -13.34
CA TYR A 279 12.60 -13.00 -14.27
C TYR A 279 11.34 -12.16 -14.36
N VAL A 280 11.50 -10.86 -14.57
CA VAL A 280 10.38 -9.97 -14.90
C VAL A 280 10.47 -9.61 -16.38
N GLY A 281 9.35 -9.70 -17.09
CA GLY A 281 9.31 -9.52 -18.52
C GLY A 281 8.21 -8.57 -18.97
N ARG A 282 8.40 -8.00 -20.16
CA ARG A 282 7.44 -7.17 -20.88
C ARG A 282 7.31 -7.66 -22.32
N GLY A 283 6.10 -7.74 -22.83
CA GLY A 283 5.77 -8.15 -24.20
C GLY A 283 4.63 -9.15 -24.27
N SER A 284 4.08 -9.36 -25.47
CA SER A 284 2.97 -10.30 -25.70
C SER A 284 3.40 -11.73 -25.37
N LEU A 285 2.80 -12.31 -24.34
CA LEU A 285 3.10 -13.67 -23.87
C LEU A 285 1.92 -14.60 -24.17
N GLU A 286 2.09 -15.41 -25.21
CA GLU A 286 1.13 -16.44 -25.61
C GLU A 286 1.36 -17.76 -24.85
N ALA A 287 0.28 -18.53 -24.67
CA ALA A 287 0.38 -19.88 -24.13
C ALA A 287 1.24 -20.76 -25.06
N GLY A 288 2.15 -21.55 -24.49
CA GLY A 288 3.09 -22.36 -25.25
C GLY A 288 4.38 -21.66 -25.66
N ALA A 289 4.56 -20.36 -25.35
CA ALA A 289 5.83 -19.66 -25.53
C ALA A 289 6.99 -20.41 -24.85
N VAL A 290 8.13 -20.55 -25.54
CA VAL A 290 9.29 -21.32 -25.06
C VAL A 290 10.49 -20.41 -24.81
N PHE A 291 10.99 -20.44 -23.58
CA PHE A 291 12.25 -19.82 -23.17
C PHE A 291 13.36 -20.87 -23.19
N SER A 292 14.56 -20.50 -23.63
CA SER A 292 15.70 -21.41 -23.74
C SER A 292 16.89 -20.95 -22.92
N GLY A 293 17.57 -21.89 -22.25
CA GLY A 293 18.75 -21.63 -21.43
C GLY A 293 19.92 -22.55 -21.79
N TRP A 294 21.15 -22.03 -21.67
CA TRP A 294 22.41 -22.74 -21.89
C TRP A 294 23.21 -22.75 -20.59
N LEU A 295 23.50 -23.93 -20.07
CA LEU A 295 24.12 -24.18 -18.76
C LEU A 295 25.63 -24.47 -18.85
N GLY A 296 26.19 -24.50 -20.06
CA GLY A 296 27.63 -24.64 -20.33
C GLY A 296 28.11 -23.81 -21.54
N ASP A 297 29.36 -24.07 -21.95
CA ASP A 297 29.96 -23.46 -23.14
C ASP A 297 29.39 -24.08 -24.42
N VAL A 298 28.41 -23.39 -24.98
CA VAL A 298 27.81 -23.46 -26.32
C VAL A 298 28.17 -24.70 -27.17
N LYS A 299 27.25 -25.68 -27.21
CA LYS A 299 26.92 -26.41 -28.44
C LYS A 299 25.54 -25.93 -28.92
N ASP A 300 25.25 -26.08 -30.21
CA ASP A 300 24.11 -25.47 -30.94
C ASP A 300 22.70 -25.76 -30.40
N SER A 301 22.54 -26.55 -29.34
CA SER A 301 21.27 -26.89 -28.70
C SER A 301 21.16 -26.31 -27.28
N ALA A 302 19.99 -25.77 -26.93
CA ALA A 302 19.70 -25.36 -25.55
C ALA A 302 19.72 -26.55 -24.60
N ASP A 303 20.27 -26.38 -23.39
CA ASP A 303 20.33 -27.45 -22.39
C ASP A 303 18.96 -27.63 -21.71
N VAL A 304 18.25 -26.52 -21.47
CA VAL A 304 16.94 -26.52 -20.81
C VAL A 304 15.99 -25.58 -21.54
N GLN A 305 14.73 -25.99 -21.63
CA GLN A 305 13.64 -25.20 -22.19
C GLN A 305 12.48 -25.09 -21.19
N TRP A 306 11.90 -23.89 -21.08
CA TRP A 306 10.73 -23.62 -20.25
C TRP A 306 9.57 -23.16 -21.12
N ARG A 307 8.49 -23.94 -21.15
CA ARG A 307 7.27 -23.68 -21.90
C ARG A 307 6.20 -23.08 -20.98
N VAL A 308 5.63 -21.95 -21.36
CA VAL A 308 4.54 -21.30 -20.61
C VAL A 308 3.27 -22.14 -20.68
N SER A 309 2.70 -22.45 -19.52
CA SER A 309 1.44 -23.20 -19.40
C SER A 309 0.21 -22.32 -19.68
N GLU A 310 -0.91 -22.93 -20.08
CA GLU A 310 -2.19 -22.24 -20.32
C GLU A 310 -2.82 -21.61 -19.05
N LYS A 311 -2.40 -22.02 -17.84
CA LYS A 311 -2.93 -21.54 -16.56
C LYS A 311 -2.23 -20.26 -16.06
N SER A 312 -2.06 -19.24 -16.90
CA SER A 312 -1.48 -17.96 -16.45
C SER A 312 -2.50 -17.15 -15.62
N LEU A 313 -2.13 -16.71 -14.42
CA LEU A 313 -2.98 -15.90 -13.54
C LEU A 313 -2.90 -14.41 -13.92
N GLU A 314 -4.04 -13.76 -14.16
CA GLU A 314 -4.10 -12.36 -14.65
C GLU A 314 -4.64 -11.35 -13.62
N ALA A 315 -5.63 -11.72 -12.81
CA ALA A 315 -6.32 -10.79 -11.92
C ALA A 315 -5.45 -10.32 -10.73
N GLY A 316 -5.42 -9.00 -10.50
CA GLY A 316 -4.77 -8.39 -9.32
C GLY A 316 -3.25 -8.37 -9.37
N ASN A 317 -2.66 -8.32 -10.56
CA ASN A 317 -1.20 -8.36 -10.77
C ASN A 317 -0.59 -7.03 -11.25
N ALA A 318 -1.28 -5.89 -11.06
CA ALA A 318 -0.78 -4.56 -11.47
C ALA A 318 0.62 -4.22 -10.92
N PHE A 319 0.98 -4.80 -9.76
CA PHE A 319 2.32 -4.68 -9.18
C PHE A 319 3.46 -5.10 -10.13
N LEU A 320 3.20 -6.00 -11.10
CA LEU A 320 4.19 -6.45 -12.08
C LEU A 320 4.65 -5.32 -13.00
N ALA A 321 3.75 -4.42 -13.39
CA ALA A 321 4.09 -3.25 -14.21
C ALA A 321 4.98 -2.28 -13.41
N ALA A 322 4.61 -1.99 -12.15
CA ALA A 322 5.42 -1.16 -11.26
C ALA A 322 6.81 -1.77 -11.01
N LEU A 323 6.86 -3.07 -10.78
CA LEU A 323 8.10 -3.81 -10.57
C LEU A 323 9.01 -3.77 -11.81
N TYR A 324 8.46 -4.01 -13.01
CA TYR A 324 9.23 -3.95 -14.25
C TYR A 324 9.79 -2.55 -14.51
N ARG A 325 8.97 -1.50 -14.40
CA ARG A 325 9.40 -0.11 -14.59
C ARG A 325 10.49 0.30 -13.60
N GLY A 326 10.39 -0.14 -12.34
CA GLY A 326 11.43 0.09 -11.33
C GLY A 326 12.73 -0.67 -11.63
N ALA A 327 12.62 -1.84 -12.25
CA ALA A 327 13.75 -2.69 -12.63
C ALA A 327 14.49 -2.17 -13.88
N GLU A 328 13.81 -1.49 -14.81
CA GLU A 328 14.38 -0.99 -16.07
C GLU A 328 15.62 -0.11 -15.86
N ALA A 329 15.57 0.81 -14.89
CA ALA A 329 16.67 1.74 -14.61
C ALA A 329 17.98 1.04 -14.20
N THR A 330 17.91 -0.21 -13.76
CA THR A 330 19.09 -0.99 -13.31
C THR A 330 19.28 -2.28 -14.09
N ASP A 331 18.63 -2.42 -15.24
CA ASP A 331 18.61 -3.65 -16.04
C ASP A 331 18.27 -4.89 -15.18
N GLY A 332 17.24 -4.77 -14.33
CA GLY A 332 16.78 -5.86 -13.47
C GLY A 332 17.69 -6.24 -12.30
N PHE A 333 18.80 -5.55 -12.07
CA PHE A 333 19.70 -5.89 -10.97
C PHE A 333 19.06 -5.77 -9.58
N THR A 334 18.23 -4.75 -9.40
CA THR A 334 17.50 -4.52 -8.14
C THR A 334 16.31 -5.46 -7.97
N VAL A 335 16.04 -6.39 -8.89
CA VAL A 335 14.96 -7.35 -8.72
C VAL A 335 15.30 -8.32 -7.59
N ALA A 336 14.57 -8.23 -6.49
CA ALA A 336 14.80 -9.01 -5.26
C ALA A 336 13.94 -10.29 -5.20
N LEU A 337 13.61 -10.90 -6.35
CA LEU A 337 12.62 -11.98 -6.45
C LEU A 337 13.24 -13.39 -6.42
N ALA A 338 14.03 -13.66 -5.39
CA ALA A 338 14.76 -14.91 -5.20
C ALA A 338 13.85 -16.07 -4.71
N GLY A 339 12.80 -16.37 -5.46
CA GLY A 339 11.80 -17.41 -5.18
C GLY A 339 10.36 -16.90 -5.11
N ARG A 340 9.40 -17.81 -5.22
CA ARG A 340 7.95 -17.50 -5.17
C ARG A 340 7.53 -16.84 -3.86
N SER A 341 8.22 -17.11 -2.75
CA SER A 341 7.97 -16.47 -1.45
C SER A 341 8.26 -14.97 -1.46
N LEU A 342 9.36 -14.54 -2.09
CA LEU A 342 9.71 -13.13 -2.22
C LEU A 342 8.81 -12.42 -3.24
N LEU A 343 8.37 -13.10 -4.30
CA LEU A 343 7.34 -12.58 -5.22
C LEU A 343 6.01 -12.33 -4.50
N LYS A 344 5.55 -13.25 -3.66
CA LYS A 344 4.37 -13.04 -2.81
C LYS A 344 4.58 -11.89 -1.82
N SER A 345 5.77 -11.77 -1.25
CA SER A 345 6.11 -10.68 -0.32
C SER A 345 6.10 -9.32 -1.02
N ALA A 346 6.68 -9.22 -2.21
CA ALA A 346 6.68 -8.00 -3.03
C ALA A 346 5.27 -7.58 -3.44
N ARG A 347 4.42 -8.54 -3.83
CA ARG A 347 2.99 -8.28 -4.08
C ARG A 347 2.30 -7.73 -2.82
N HIS A 348 2.48 -8.38 -1.68
CA HIS A 348 1.84 -7.95 -0.44
C HIS A 348 2.29 -6.56 0.01
N GLU A 349 3.56 -6.22 -0.18
CA GLU A 349 4.09 -4.88 0.10
C GLU A 349 3.47 -3.83 -0.83
N PHE A 350 3.36 -4.13 -2.12
CA PHE A 350 2.68 -3.26 -3.08
C PHE A 350 1.20 -3.05 -2.71
N ASP A 351 0.47 -4.12 -2.45
CA ASP A 351 -0.95 -4.06 -2.05
C ASP A 351 -1.12 -3.23 -0.77
N SER A 352 -0.25 -3.45 0.23
CA SER A 352 -0.24 -2.68 1.49
C SER A 352 0.08 -1.20 1.28
N HIS A 353 0.98 -0.87 0.33
CA HIS A 353 1.31 0.50 -0.03
C HIS A 353 0.11 1.20 -0.68
N ILE A 354 -0.55 0.55 -1.64
CA ILE A 354 -1.77 1.05 -2.29
C ILE A 354 -2.88 1.25 -1.26
N ASP A 355 -3.12 0.29 -0.37
CA ASP A 355 -4.11 0.41 0.71
C ASP A 355 -3.79 1.54 1.69
N GLY A 356 -2.51 1.79 1.96
CA GLY A 356 -2.05 2.94 2.74
C GLY A 356 -2.40 4.27 2.07
N LEU A 357 -2.09 4.41 0.78
CA LEU A 357 -2.43 5.59 -0.01
C LEU A 357 -3.94 5.80 -0.06
N LEU A 358 -4.71 4.75 -0.39
CA LEU A 358 -6.17 4.82 -0.48
C LEU A 358 -6.81 5.25 0.85
N ARG A 359 -6.37 4.68 1.99
CA ARG A 359 -6.85 5.13 3.32
C ARG A 359 -6.53 6.60 3.60
N GLY A 360 -5.34 7.06 3.18
CA GLY A 360 -4.97 8.48 3.23
C GLY A 360 -5.90 9.35 2.39
N GLY A 361 -6.22 8.91 1.17
CA GLY A 361 -7.13 9.59 0.26
C GLY A 361 -8.58 9.63 0.78
N GLU A 362 -9.07 8.52 1.32
CA GLU A 362 -10.39 8.42 1.96
C GLU A 362 -10.47 9.34 3.19
N THR A 363 -9.39 9.42 3.98
CA THR A 363 -9.29 10.36 5.11
C THR A 363 -9.31 11.81 4.61
N ALA A 364 -8.59 12.13 3.54
CA ALA A 364 -8.60 13.45 2.92
C ALA A 364 -10.00 13.84 2.43
N LEU A 365 -10.76 12.92 1.83
CA LEU A 365 -12.17 13.16 1.48
C LEU A 365 -13.03 13.44 2.71
N ARG A 366 -12.85 12.69 3.79
CA ARG A 366 -13.63 12.86 5.04
C ARG A 366 -13.43 14.24 5.66
N ILE A 367 -12.22 14.79 5.59
CA ILE A 367 -11.90 16.15 6.05
C ILE A 367 -12.10 17.23 4.98
N ARG A 368 -12.74 16.88 3.85
CA ARG A 368 -13.02 17.77 2.70
C ARG A 368 -11.79 18.38 2.03
N ASN A 369 -10.63 17.71 2.13
CA ASN A 369 -9.42 18.07 1.41
C ASN A 369 -9.38 17.36 0.05
N PHE A 370 -10.17 17.87 -0.91
CA PHE A 370 -10.35 17.26 -2.23
C PHE A 370 -9.08 17.25 -3.07
N GLY A 371 -8.24 18.30 -2.98
CA GLY A 371 -6.98 18.35 -3.73
C GLY A 371 -5.99 17.25 -3.30
N GLN A 372 -5.90 16.94 -2.00
CA GLN A 372 -5.08 15.82 -1.54
C GLN A 372 -5.67 14.47 -1.95
N ALA A 373 -6.99 14.30 -1.85
CA ALA A 373 -7.68 13.09 -2.30
C ALA A 373 -7.47 12.83 -3.80
N GLU A 374 -7.53 13.88 -4.62
CA GLU A 374 -7.27 13.81 -6.06
C GLU A 374 -5.82 13.44 -6.36
N ARG A 375 -4.85 14.10 -5.72
CA ARG A 375 -3.44 13.79 -5.87
C ARG A 375 -3.12 12.33 -5.52
N ILE A 376 -3.71 11.83 -4.44
CA ILE A 376 -3.59 10.42 -4.03
C ILE A 376 -4.28 9.50 -5.03
N GLY A 377 -5.49 9.83 -5.49
CA GLY A 377 -6.20 9.08 -6.52
C GLY A 377 -5.40 8.96 -7.82
N LEU A 378 -4.77 10.06 -8.27
CA LEU A 378 -3.90 10.08 -9.45
C LEU A 378 -2.63 9.24 -9.22
N ALA A 379 -2.04 9.31 -8.03
CA ALA A 379 -0.87 8.50 -7.68
C ALA A 379 -1.19 7.00 -7.71
N VAL A 380 -2.32 6.59 -7.11
CA VAL A 380 -2.77 5.19 -7.17
C VAL A 380 -3.10 4.77 -8.59
N ARG A 381 -3.77 5.61 -9.40
CA ARG A 381 -4.10 5.30 -10.80
C ARG A 381 -2.85 5.11 -11.68
N ARG A 382 -1.74 5.78 -11.38
CA ARG A 382 -0.46 5.56 -12.07
C ARG A 382 0.16 4.20 -11.76
N LEU A 383 -0.08 3.66 -10.57
CA LEU A 383 0.46 2.38 -10.09
C LEU A 383 -0.46 1.21 -10.42
N ASP A 384 -1.77 1.40 -10.25
CA ASP A 384 -2.84 0.44 -10.51
C ASP A 384 -3.96 1.16 -11.29
N PRO A 385 -3.86 1.18 -12.64
CA PRO A 385 -4.83 1.85 -13.50
C PRO A 385 -6.27 1.35 -13.34
N ASP A 386 -6.49 0.12 -12.89
CA ASP A 386 -7.82 -0.49 -12.78
C ASP A 386 -8.42 -0.33 -11.36
N ASN A 387 -7.73 0.38 -10.46
CA ASN A 387 -8.15 0.53 -9.08
C ASN A 387 -9.49 1.29 -8.96
N VAL A 388 -10.54 0.58 -8.55
CA VAL A 388 -11.90 1.15 -8.39
C VAL A 388 -11.93 2.24 -7.31
N ARG A 389 -11.22 2.03 -6.18
CA ARG A 389 -11.22 2.96 -5.05
C ARG A 389 -10.53 4.28 -5.41
N ALA A 390 -9.45 4.23 -6.20
CA ALA A 390 -8.84 5.44 -6.76
C ALA A 390 -9.80 6.24 -7.64
N GLY A 391 -10.63 5.55 -8.44
CA GLY A 391 -11.68 6.20 -9.24
C GLY A 391 -12.70 6.96 -8.39
N VAL A 392 -13.06 6.44 -7.22
CA VAL A 392 -13.94 7.14 -6.27
C VAL A 392 -13.29 8.41 -5.73
N LEU A 393 -11.99 8.39 -5.43
CA LEU A 393 -11.24 9.58 -4.96
C LEU A 393 -11.24 10.69 -6.02
N LEU A 394 -10.99 10.34 -7.28
CA LEU A 394 -10.96 11.29 -8.40
C LEU A 394 -12.35 11.87 -8.69
N GLY A 395 -13.37 11.02 -8.79
CA GLY A 395 -14.74 11.46 -9.08
C GLY A 395 -15.39 12.26 -7.95
N ALA A 396 -14.84 12.27 -6.74
CA ALA A 396 -15.27 13.15 -5.66
C ALA A 396 -14.77 14.60 -5.85
N SER A 397 -13.55 14.79 -6.37
CA SER A 397 -12.99 16.12 -6.69
C SER A 397 -13.72 16.76 -7.88
N GLU A 398 -13.94 15.99 -8.95
CA GLU A 398 -14.64 16.44 -10.16
C GLU A 398 -16.07 16.91 -9.87
N ARG A 399 -16.78 16.24 -8.94
CA ARG A 399 -18.13 16.64 -8.49
C ARG A 399 -18.15 17.95 -7.69
N VAL A 400 -17.05 18.30 -7.03
CA VAL A 400 -16.91 19.57 -6.30
C VAL A 400 -16.52 20.69 -7.25
N GLN A 401 -15.60 20.44 -8.19
CA GLN A 401 -15.21 21.41 -9.21
C GLN A 401 -16.37 21.75 -10.17
N SER A 402 -17.18 20.75 -10.56
CA SER A 402 -18.38 20.99 -11.37
C SER A 402 -19.48 21.77 -10.63
N ARG A 403 -19.61 21.59 -9.31
CA ARG A 403 -20.49 22.42 -8.46
C ARG A 403 -19.96 23.84 -8.25
N GLY A 404 -18.64 24.01 -8.07
CA GLY A 404 -18.00 25.33 -7.98
C GLY A 404 -18.15 26.17 -9.25
N ASN A 405 -18.09 25.54 -10.42
CA ASN A 405 -18.37 26.22 -11.70
C ASN A 405 -19.85 26.58 -11.86
N GLY A 406 -20.77 25.78 -11.30
CA GLY A 406 -22.20 26.09 -11.28
C GLY A 406 -22.54 27.33 -10.44
N ASP A 407 -21.88 27.50 -9.30
CA ASP A 407 -22.05 28.69 -8.44
C ASP A 407 -21.42 29.96 -9.05
N LEU A 408 -20.29 29.84 -9.76
CA LEU A 408 -19.69 30.99 -10.49
C LEU A 408 -20.56 31.46 -11.67
N LEU A 409 -21.24 30.54 -12.35
CA LEU A 409 -22.23 30.87 -13.40
C LEU A 409 -23.54 31.44 -12.83
N ALA A 410 -23.93 31.04 -11.61
CA ALA A 410 -25.09 31.60 -10.92
C ALA A 410 -24.85 33.04 -10.42
N VAL A 411 -23.64 33.34 -9.94
CA VAL A 411 -23.24 34.70 -9.52
C VAL A 411 -23.07 35.63 -10.73
N ALA A 412 -22.51 35.15 -11.85
CA ALA A 412 -22.43 35.92 -13.09
C ALA A 412 -23.82 36.18 -13.73
N ALA A 413 -24.81 35.31 -13.52
CA ALA A 413 -26.17 35.49 -14.00
C ALA A 413 -27.04 36.41 -13.10
N GLN A 414 -26.60 36.68 -11.87
CA GLN A 414 -27.30 37.60 -10.94
C GLN A 414 -26.83 39.06 -11.03
N GLU A 415 -25.67 39.35 -11.64
CA GLU A 415 -25.25 40.73 -11.94
C GLU A 415 -25.83 41.30 -13.24
N ALA A 416 -26.56 40.49 -14.04
CA ALA A 416 -27.11 40.90 -15.34
C ALA A 416 -28.59 41.33 -15.32
N LYS A 417 -29.17 41.69 -14.15
CA LYS A 417 -30.54 42.23 -14.08
C LYS A 417 -30.68 43.40 -13.11
N GLN A 418 -30.29 44.59 -13.57
CA GLN A 418 -30.95 45.85 -13.20
C GLN A 418 -31.10 46.77 -14.42
N PRO A 419 -32.15 47.61 -14.47
CA PRO A 419 -32.72 48.11 -15.71
C PRO A 419 -32.04 49.39 -16.20
N ALA A 420 -31.77 49.44 -17.50
CA ALA A 420 -31.31 50.64 -18.20
C ALA A 420 -32.37 51.75 -18.17
N LYS A 421 -32.04 52.88 -17.54
CA LYS A 421 -32.78 54.14 -17.68
C LYS A 421 -32.40 54.80 -19.00
N GLN A 422 -33.41 55.05 -19.83
CA GLN A 422 -33.34 55.83 -21.07
C GLN A 422 -33.00 57.30 -20.77
N PRO A 423 -32.17 57.97 -21.61
CA PRO A 423 -32.05 59.42 -21.58
C PRO A 423 -33.25 60.08 -22.27
N ALA A 424 -33.82 61.05 -21.58
CA ALA A 424 -34.96 61.86 -22.02
C ALA A 424 -34.61 62.77 -23.22
N LYS A 425 -35.57 62.84 -24.16
CA LYS A 425 -35.65 63.86 -25.22
C LYS A 425 -36.01 65.23 -24.62
N GLN A 426 -35.37 66.28 -25.10
CA GLN A 426 -35.84 67.66 -24.98
C GLN A 426 -35.74 68.38 -26.34
N PRO A 427 -36.57 69.42 -26.58
CA PRO A 427 -37.33 69.55 -27.82
C PRO A 427 -36.85 70.66 -28.76
N ALA A 428 -37.24 70.52 -30.02
CA ALA A 428 -37.11 71.52 -31.07
C ALA A 428 -37.96 72.78 -30.77
N LYS A 429 -37.36 73.96 -30.95
CA LYS A 429 -38.07 75.25 -31.07
C LYS A 429 -37.89 75.78 -32.50
N GLN A 430 -39.02 76.13 -33.12
CA GLN A 430 -39.15 76.87 -34.38
C GLN A 430 -38.68 78.33 -34.20
N PRO A 431 -38.17 78.99 -35.25
CA PRO A 431 -38.13 80.45 -35.33
C PRO A 431 -39.36 81.02 -36.08
N ALA A 432 -39.85 82.16 -35.59
CA ALA A 432 -40.95 82.93 -36.16
C ALA A 432 -40.49 83.91 -37.26
N LYS A 433 -41.47 84.36 -38.05
CA LYS A 433 -41.43 85.25 -39.22
C LYS A 433 -41.05 86.72 -38.91
N GLN A 434 -40.24 87.32 -39.81
CA GLN A 434 -40.35 88.62 -40.55
C GLN A 434 -40.77 89.93 -39.83
N PRO A 435 -40.23 91.10 -40.24
CA PRO A 435 -40.76 91.79 -41.43
C PRO A 435 -39.73 92.43 -42.38
N ALA A 436 -40.22 92.65 -43.61
CA ALA A 436 -39.59 93.37 -44.71
C ALA A 436 -39.64 94.90 -44.55
N ALA A 437 -38.68 95.60 -45.16
CA ALA A 437 -38.86 96.95 -45.66
C ALA A 437 -37.91 97.21 -46.85
N ASP A 438 -38.56 97.47 -47.98
CA ASP A 438 -38.20 98.01 -49.29
C ASP A 438 -37.03 99.01 -49.40
N GLY A 439 -36.44 99.07 -50.61
CA GLY A 439 -36.00 100.35 -51.17
C GLY A 439 -34.75 100.37 -52.05
N ALA A 440 -34.95 100.14 -53.36
CA ALA A 440 -34.39 100.90 -54.48
C ALA A 440 -32.87 101.00 -54.76
N GLY A 441 -32.55 100.87 -56.05
CA GLY A 441 -31.57 101.74 -56.72
C GLY A 441 -30.34 101.02 -57.25
N GLY A 442 -30.25 100.90 -58.56
CA GLY A 442 -29.16 100.23 -59.25
C GLY A 442 -27.85 101.01 -59.26
N GLU A 443 -26.78 100.28 -59.55
CA GLU A 443 -25.70 100.69 -60.46
C GLU A 443 -24.88 99.42 -60.78
N GLU A 444 -24.80 99.08 -62.07
CA GLU A 444 -23.98 98.00 -62.60
C GLU A 444 -22.51 98.26 -62.25
N LEU A 445 -21.98 97.45 -61.34
CA LEU A 445 -20.55 97.36 -61.05
C LEU A 445 -20.03 96.04 -61.61
N ASP A 446 -18.89 96.14 -62.30
CA ASP A 446 -18.15 95.09 -62.99
C ASP A 446 -18.18 93.72 -62.23
N PRO A 447 -18.67 92.63 -62.86
CA PRO A 447 -18.82 91.31 -62.22
C PRO A 447 -17.51 90.75 -61.64
N ILE A 448 -16.35 91.25 -62.06
CA ILE A 448 -15.03 90.85 -61.54
C ILE A 448 -14.74 91.52 -60.18
N GLN A 449 -15.16 92.77 -59.96
CA GLN A 449 -14.93 93.52 -58.71
C GLN A 449 -15.84 93.01 -57.57
N GLN A 450 -17.08 92.62 -57.88
CA GLN A 450 -18.01 92.03 -56.92
C GLN A 450 -17.54 90.64 -56.45
N ALA A 451 -16.97 89.83 -57.36
CA ALA A 451 -16.39 88.53 -57.02
C ALA A 451 -15.16 88.68 -56.10
N GLN A 452 -14.31 89.68 -56.32
CA GLN A 452 -13.15 89.96 -55.47
C GLN A 452 -13.54 90.43 -54.06
N ASN A 453 -14.54 91.31 -53.94
CA ASN A 453 -15.05 91.76 -52.64
C ASN A 453 -15.74 90.62 -51.87
N ALA A 454 -16.45 89.73 -52.56
CA ALA A 454 -17.05 88.54 -51.94
C ALA A 454 -16.00 87.55 -51.40
N ILE A 455 -14.90 87.34 -52.12
CA ILE A 455 -13.77 86.50 -51.67
C ILE A 455 -13.12 87.11 -50.42
N GLN A 456 -12.94 88.43 -50.36
CA GLN A 456 -12.35 89.12 -49.20
C GLN A 456 -13.24 89.02 -47.94
N VAL A 457 -14.55 89.29 -48.06
CA VAL A 457 -15.50 89.18 -46.93
C VAL A 457 -15.55 87.74 -46.39
N ARG A 458 -15.55 86.75 -47.29
CA ARG A 458 -15.57 85.33 -46.91
C ARG A 458 -14.27 84.89 -46.25
N THR A 459 -13.13 85.44 -46.71
CA THR A 459 -11.81 85.23 -46.09
C THR A 459 -11.78 85.76 -44.66
N GLN A 460 -12.30 86.97 -44.42
CA GLN A 460 -12.39 87.56 -43.07
C GLN A 460 -13.31 86.76 -42.15
N GLN A 461 -14.48 86.33 -42.63
CA GLN A 461 -15.40 85.48 -41.87
C GLN A 461 -14.75 84.13 -41.48
N MET A 462 -13.99 83.53 -42.38
CA MET A 462 -13.29 82.27 -42.11
C MET A 462 -12.17 82.45 -41.09
N GLN A 463 -11.41 83.55 -41.16
CA GLN A 463 -10.39 83.88 -40.16
C GLN A 463 -10.99 83.99 -38.76
N LEU A 464 -12.07 84.76 -38.59
CA LEU A 464 -12.77 84.91 -37.30
C LEU A 464 -13.32 83.58 -36.77
N ASN A 465 -13.86 82.74 -37.66
CA ASN A 465 -14.36 81.43 -37.28
C ASN A 465 -13.23 80.48 -36.82
N VAL A 466 -12.10 80.49 -37.53
CA VAL A 466 -10.92 79.69 -37.15
C VAL A 466 -10.30 80.19 -35.85
N GLU A 467 -10.22 81.50 -35.63
CA GLU A 467 -9.75 82.10 -34.37
C GLU A 467 -10.58 81.61 -33.18
N ARG A 468 -11.92 81.66 -33.32
CA ARG A 468 -12.86 81.15 -32.30
C ARG A 468 -12.68 79.65 -32.04
N ILE A 469 -12.49 78.85 -33.08
CA ILE A 469 -12.26 77.41 -32.94
C ILE A 469 -10.90 77.13 -32.26
N ILE A 470 -9.88 77.93 -32.53
CA ILE A 470 -8.56 77.83 -31.88
C ILE A 470 -8.69 78.10 -30.38
N GLU A 471 -9.42 79.15 -29.97
CA GLU A 471 -9.66 79.45 -28.56
C GLU A 471 -10.46 78.35 -27.85
N GLU A 472 -11.54 77.89 -28.48
CA GLU A 472 -12.38 76.82 -27.92
C GLU A 472 -11.59 75.50 -27.77
N ALA A 473 -10.80 75.12 -28.79
CA ALA A 473 -9.98 73.93 -28.73
C ALA A 473 -8.85 74.03 -27.70
N ARG A 474 -8.27 75.22 -27.48
CA ARG A 474 -7.31 75.47 -26.39
C ARG A 474 -7.96 75.35 -25.02
N GLY A 475 -9.16 75.91 -24.84
CA GLY A 475 -9.90 75.83 -23.57
C GLY A 475 -10.29 74.39 -23.19
N ARG A 476 -10.54 73.54 -24.19
CA ARG A 476 -10.90 72.12 -23.98
C ARG A 476 -9.69 71.18 -23.90
N ALA A 477 -8.50 71.60 -24.31
CA ALA A 477 -7.34 70.71 -24.44
C ALA A 477 -6.93 70.01 -23.12
N SER A 478 -7.13 70.67 -21.97
CA SER A 478 -6.74 70.14 -20.65
C SER A 478 -7.74 69.16 -20.03
N ALA A 479 -9.04 69.31 -20.34
CA ALA A 479 -10.11 68.50 -19.75
C ALA A 479 -10.66 67.45 -20.73
N GLU A 480 -10.73 67.80 -22.02
CA GLU A 480 -11.34 66.99 -23.09
C GLU A 480 -10.50 67.04 -24.38
N PRO A 481 -9.26 66.52 -24.38
CA PRO A 481 -8.35 66.60 -25.54
C PRO A 481 -8.94 65.96 -26.81
N GLN A 482 -9.73 64.89 -26.68
CA GLN A 482 -10.39 64.23 -27.81
C GLN A 482 -11.49 65.07 -28.45
N ALA A 483 -12.25 65.83 -27.65
CA ALA A 483 -13.25 66.77 -28.16
C ALA A 483 -12.57 67.92 -28.91
N ALA A 484 -11.46 68.44 -28.36
CA ALA A 484 -10.63 69.47 -28.99
C ALA A 484 -10.04 68.99 -30.34
N LEU A 485 -9.51 67.76 -30.41
CA LEU A 485 -9.00 67.18 -31.66
C LEU A 485 -10.10 67.02 -32.72
N THR A 486 -11.30 66.64 -32.30
CA THR A 486 -12.44 66.48 -33.22
C THR A 486 -12.88 67.83 -33.79
N LEU A 487 -12.86 68.90 -32.99
CA LEU A 487 -13.12 70.28 -33.42
C LEU A 487 -12.05 70.76 -34.42
N ILE A 488 -10.77 70.55 -34.12
CA ILE A 488 -9.65 70.94 -34.99
C ILE A 488 -9.69 70.18 -36.32
N LYS A 489 -9.97 68.87 -36.31
CA LYS A 489 -10.11 68.05 -37.52
C LYS A 489 -11.26 68.54 -38.42
N ARG A 490 -12.41 68.91 -37.82
CA ARG A 490 -13.52 69.51 -38.56
C ARG A 490 -13.13 70.84 -39.19
N ALA A 491 -12.43 71.71 -38.44
CA ALA A 491 -11.95 73.00 -38.94
C ALA A 491 -10.92 72.87 -40.07
N LEU A 492 -10.00 71.90 -39.97
CA LEU A 492 -9.06 71.57 -41.05
C LEU A 492 -9.80 71.10 -42.31
N GLY A 493 -10.86 70.31 -42.15
CA GLY A 493 -11.71 69.87 -43.26
C GLY A 493 -12.43 71.02 -43.95
N THR A 494 -13.04 71.94 -43.19
CA THR A 494 -13.73 73.11 -43.75
C THR A 494 -12.78 74.10 -44.43
N VAL A 495 -11.61 74.37 -43.85
CA VAL A 495 -10.61 75.29 -44.45
C VAL A 495 -10.01 74.70 -45.73
N ARG A 496 -9.77 73.38 -45.78
CA ARG A 496 -9.25 72.70 -46.98
C ARG A 496 -10.29 72.62 -48.12
N GLY A 497 -11.56 72.42 -47.78
CA GLY A 497 -12.65 72.28 -48.75
C GLY A 497 -13.17 73.60 -49.33
N THR A 498 -12.75 74.76 -48.82
CA THR A 498 -13.22 76.07 -49.30
C THR A 498 -12.41 76.51 -50.51
N THR A 499 -13.01 76.57 -51.70
CA THR A 499 -12.35 76.99 -52.95
C THR A 499 -12.24 78.50 -53.12
N ASP A 500 -13.16 79.26 -52.53
CA ASP A 500 -13.39 80.69 -52.80
C ASP A 500 -12.65 81.60 -51.81
N MET A 501 -11.35 81.35 -51.62
CA MET A 501 -10.50 82.03 -50.63
C MET A 501 -9.06 82.16 -51.14
N ASP A 502 -8.39 83.24 -50.75
CA ASP A 502 -6.98 83.49 -51.06
C ASP A 502 -6.09 82.26 -50.68
N PRO A 503 -5.31 81.72 -51.65
CA PRO A 503 -4.43 80.56 -51.42
C PRO A 503 -3.37 80.75 -50.31
N ALA A 504 -2.85 81.96 -50.14
CA ALA A 504 -1.86 82.28 -49.12
C ALA A 504 -2.49 82.23 -47.71
N VAL A 505 -3.69 82.80 -47.57
CA VAL A 505 -4.44 82.78 -46.30
C VAL A 505 -4.86 81.35 -45.92
N ARG A 506 -5.26 80.53 -46.89
CA ARG A 506 -5.59 79.11 -46.68
C ARG A 506 -4.42 78.33 -46.09
N THR A 507 -3.23 78.52 -46.65
CA THR A 507 -2.01 77.85 -46.23
C THR A 507 -1.65 78.24 -44.79
N GLU A 508 -1.80 79.52 -44.45
CA GLU A 508 -1.55 80.03 -43.10
C GLU A 508 -2.55 79.48 -42.07
N LEU A 509 -3.85 79.45 -42.37
CA LEU A 509 -4.87 78.89 -41.47
C LEU A 509 -4.68 77.38 -41.25
N VAL A 510 -4.33 76.63 -42.31
CA VAL A 510 -3.99 75.20 -42.21
C VAL A 510 -2.76 75.00 -41.33
N ARG A 511 -1.71 75.83 -41.49
CA ARG A 511 -0.51 75.77 -40.66
C ARG A 511 -0.82 76.01 -39.18
N ARG A 512 -1.62 77.03 -38.87
CA ARG A 512 -2.05 77.34 -37.49
C ARG A 512 -2.85 76.19 -36.86
N LEU A 513 -3.85 75.67 -37.56
CA LEU A 513 -4.66 74.54 -37.08
C LEU A 513 -3.84 73.25 -36.95
N THR A 514 -2.87 73.01 -37.82
CA THR A 514 -1.97 71.83 -37.74
C THR A 514 -1.01 71.93 -36.55
N ASN A 515 -0.51 73.13 -36.24
CA ASN A 515 0.30 73.36 -35.04
C ASN A 515 -0.52 73.17 -33.75
N LEU A 516 -1.75 73.68 -33.73
CA LEU A 516 -2.66 73.46 -32.61
C LEU A 516 -3.01 71.98 -32.44
N LYS A 517 -3.24 71.24 -33.54
CA LYS A 517 -3.46 69.79 -33.50
C LYS A 517 -2.32 69.06 -32.79
N ARG A 518 -1.07 69.35 -33.16
CA ARG A 518 0.12 68.75 -32.51
C ARG A 518 0.20 69.07 -31.02
N TYR A 519 -0.12 70.31 -30.63
CA TYR A 519 -0.19 70.70 -29.22
C TYR A 519 -1.24 69.90 -28.44
N VAL A 520 -2.44 69.71 -29.00
CA VAL A 520 -3.51 68.94 -28.34
C VAL A 520 -3.20 67.43 -28.33
N GLU A 521 -2.53 66.88 -29.35
CA GLU A 521 -2.07 65.48 -29.36
C GLU A 521 -1.05 65.22 -28.23
N LEU A 522 -0.07 66.11 -28.03
CA LEU A 522 0.85 66.04 -26.89
C LEU A 522 0.12 66.14 -25.53
N SER A 523 -0.90 67.00 -25.46
CA SER A 523 -1.73 67.15 -24.25
C SER A 523 -2.60 65.91 -23.97
N GLU A 524 -3.03 65.18 -25.01
CA GLU A 524 -3.78 63.92 -24.87
C GLU A 524 -2.90 62.82 -24.26
N GLU A 525 -1.66 62.68 -24.72
CA GLU A 525 -0.71 61.69 -24.19
C GLU A 525 -0.46 61.91 -22.69
N HIS A 526 -0.21 63.17 -22.28
CA HIS A 526 -0.05 63.52 -20.86
C HIS A 526 -1.32 63.22 -20.05
N PHE A 527 -2.50 63.53 -20.59
CA PHE A 527 -3.77 63.25 -19.92
C PHE A 527 -4.01 61.73 -19.72
N ILE A 528 -3.64 60.91 -20.71
CA ILE A 528 -3.74 59.45 -20.62
C ILE A 528 -2.74 58.91 -19.58
N GLN A 529 -1.49 59.39 -19.59
CA GLN A 529 -0.47 59.01 -18.61
C GLN A 529 -0.90 59.37 -17.18
N ASP A 530 -1.30 60.62 -16.93
CA ASP A 530 -1.78 61.09 -15.63
C ASP A 530 -2.97 60.25 -15.12
N ARG A 531 -3.89 59.88 -16.02
CA ARG A 531 -5.04 59.03 -15.68
C ARG A 531 -4.60 57.61 -15.32
N GLN A 532 -3.66 57.03 -16.05
CA GLN A 532 -3.10 55.70 -15.77
C GLN A 532 -2.36 55.67 -14.43
N GLU A 533 -1.50 56.67 -14.16
CA GLU A 533 -0.77 56.79 -12.90
C GLU A 533 -1.74 56.94 -11.71
N ARG A 534 -2.78 57.76 -11.83
CA ARG A 534 -3.81 57.88 -10.79
C ARG A 534 -4.55 56.56 -10.55
N GLN A 535 -4.90 55.84 -11.61
CA GLN A 535 -5.55 54.52 -11.48
C GLN A 535 -4.62 53.50 -10.80
N GLN A 536 -3.34 53.46 -11.18
CA GLN A 536 -2.35 52.59 -10.54
C GLN A 536 -2.12 52.97 -9.08
N ALA A 537 -2.05 54.26 -8.75
CA ALA A 537 -1.90 54.73 -7.37
C ALA A 537 -3.11 54.38 -6.49
N VAL A 538 -4.33 54.48 -7.02
CA VAL A 538 -5.55 54.05 -6.32
C VAL A 538 -5.56 52.53 -6.11
N ALA A 539 -5.26 51.75 -7.15
CA ALA A 539 -5.18 50.29 -7.06
C ALA A 539 -4.10 49.82 -6.09
N ALA A 540 -2.92 50.46 -6.08
CA ALA A 540 -1.83 50.18 -5.15
C ALA A 540 -2.25 50.46 -3.70
N ARG A 541 -2.90 51.61 -3.42
CA ARG A 541 -3.42 51.93 -2.09
C ARG A 541 -4.50 50.97 -1.63
N GLU A 542 -5.40 50.55 -2.52
CA GLU A 542 -6.41 49.54 -2.20
C GLU A 542 -5.76 48.18 -1.89
N SER A 543 -4.76 47.76 -2.66
CA SER A 543 -4.03 46.51 -2.42
C SER A 543 -3.29 46.54 -1.06
N GLN A 544 -2.65 47.65 -0.72
CA GLN A 544 -1.99 47.84 0.58
C GLN A 544 -2.99 47.78 1.73
N ARG A 545 -4.14 48.47 1.61
CA ARG A 545 -5.20 48.40 2.62
C ARG A 545 -5.72 46.98 2.82
N ARG A 546 -5.86 46.19 1.74
CA ARG A 546 -6.29 44.77 1.86
C ARG A 546 -5.27 43.96 2.67
N ILE A 547 -3.98 44.08 2.33
CA ILE A 547 -2.90 43.39 3.04
C ILE A 547 -2.88 43.78 4.53
N GLU A 548 -3.01 45.08 4.83
CA GLU A 548 -3.07 45.59 6.20
C GLU A 548 -4.28 45.00 6.96
N THR A 549 -5.48 45.02 6.37
CA THR A 549 -6.67 44.44 7.00
C THR A 549 -6.56 42.93 7.20
N ASP A 550 -5.88 42.21 6.32
CA ASP A 550 -5.67 40.76 6.47
C ASP A 550 -4.65 40.46 7.58
N LEU A 551 -3.58 41.26 7.69
CA LEU A 551 -2.61 41.16 8.80
C LEU A 551 -3.27 41.42 10.16
N GLU A 552 -4.14 42.43 10.27
CA GLU A 552 -4.90 42.72 11.49
C GLU A 552 -5.84 41.58 11.88
N ARG A 553 -6.52 40.97 10.89
CA ARG A 553 -7.38 39.80 11.12
C ARG A 553 -6.59 38.61 11.63
N ASP A 554 -5.42 38.36 11.06
CA ASP A 554 -4.57 37.25 11.49
C ASP A 554 -3.99 37.50 12.89
N ASP A 555 -3.60 38.74 13.22
CA ASP A 555 -3.18 39.10 14.57
C ASP A 555 -4.28 38.90 15.60
N ALA A 556 -5.53 39.27 15.27
CA ALA A 556 -6.69 39.05 16.13
C ALA A 556 -6.96 37.55 16.35
N ARG A 557 -6.87 36.73 15.29
CA ARG A 557 -7.03 35.26 15.39
C ARG A 557 -5.92 34.63 16.22
N ILE A 558 -4.66 35.02 16.01
CA ILE A 558 -3.51 34.51 16.78
C ILE A 558 -3.70 34.85 18.26
N LYS A 559 -4.09 36.08 18.61
CA LYS A 559 -4.38 36.46 20.00
C LYS A 559 -5.47 35.59 20.63
N GLU A 560 -6.51 35.27 19.89
CA GLU A 560 -7.59 34.41 20.39
C GLU A 560 -7.12 32.96 20.61
N LEU A 561 -6.36 32.40 19.68
CA LEU A 561 -5.75 31.08 19.84
C LEU A 561 -4.80 31.04 21.03
N LEU A 562 -3.98 32.08 21.24
CA LEU A 562 -3.08 32.16 22.39
C LEU A 562 -3.82 32.21 23.73
N LYS A 563 -4.99 32.89 23.78
CA LYS A 563 -5.85 32.84 24.97
C LYS A 563 -6.41 31.45 25.22
N GLN A 564 -6.79 30.73 24.17
CA GLN A 564 -7.26 29.35 24.29
C GLN A 564 -6.15 28.42 24.79
N VAL A 565 -4.93 28.53 24.26
CA VAL A 565 -3.75 27.81 24.77
C VAL A 565 -3.54 28.09 26.25
N ALA A 566 -3.55 29.36 26.64
CA ALA A 566 -3.40 29.75 28.04
C ALA A 566 -4.53 29.19 28.93
N HIS A 567 -5.77 29.19 28.45
CA HIS A 567 -6.91 28.60 29.17
C HIS A 567 -6.72 27.09 29.37
N LEU A 568 -6.36 26.37 28.32
CA LEU A 568 -6.15 24.92 28.37
C LEU A 568 -5.02 24.57 29.35
N LEU A 569 -3.88 25.27 29.28
CA LEU A 569 -2.72 24.98 30.12
C LEU A 569 -2.87 25.43 31.58
N HIS A 570 -3.50 26.58 31.82
CA HIS A 570 -3.52 27.18 33.16
C HIS A 570 -4.85 27.04 33.89
N VAL A 571 -5.93 26.67 33.20
CA VAL A 571 -7.26 26.52 33.81
C VAL A 571 -7.77 25.09 33.72
N GLU A 572 -7.70 24.46 32.55
CA GLU A 572 -8.25 23.10 32.37
C GLU A 572 -7.31 22.00 32.87
N ALA A 573 -6.04 22.04 32.46
CA ALA A 573 -5.05 21.05 32.85
C ALA A 573 -4.92 20.89 34.39
N PRO A 574 -4.85 21.98 35.20
CA PRO A 574 -4.79 21.85 36.66
C PRO A 574 -6.07 21.28 37.29
N LYS A 575 -7.22 21.33 36.60
CA LYS A 575 -8.47 20.69 37.04
C LYS A 575 -8.50 19.17 36.80
N GLY A 576 -7.42 18.61 36.27
CA GLY A 576 -7.31 17.20 35.96
C GLY A 576 -7.80 16.83 34.56
N ASN A 577 -8.12 17.81 33.69
CA ASN A 577 -8.37 17.52 32.29
C ASN A 577 -7.03 17.27 31.57
N ARG A 578 -6.64 16.00 31.46
CA ARG A 578 -5.36 15.63 30.81
C ARG A 578 -5.38 15.81 29.31
N ASP A 579 -6.56 15.79 28.69
CA ASP A 579 -6.71 16.01 27.25
C ASP A 579 -6.44 17.48 26.88
N ALA A 580 -6.44 18.39 27.86
CA ALA A 580 -6.13 19.81 27.65
C ALA A 580 -4.67 20.06 27.20
N PHE A 581 -3.71 19.22 27.58
CA PHE A 581 -2.31 19.38 27.16
C PHE A 581 -2.09 19.14 25.66
N PRO A 582 -2.48 17.98 25.08
CA PRO A 582 -2.39 17.78 23.64
C PRO A 582 -3.30 18.73 22.85
N GLU A 583 -4.47 19.09 23.39
CA GLU A 583 -5.31 20.12 22.76
C GLU A 583 -4.63 21.48 22.70
N ALA A 584 -3.93 21.88 23.77
CA ALA A 584 -3.16 23.13 23.79
C ALA A 584 -2.03 23.13 22.74
N GLU A 585 -1.37 21.99 22.53
CA GLU A 585 -0.36 21.81 21.49
C GLU A 585 -0.96 21.99 20.08
N ASP A 586 -2.11 21.36 19.82
CA ASP A 586 -2.84 21.50 18.55
C ASP A 586 -3.29 22.94 18.29
N VAL A 587 -3.81 23.63 19.30
CA VAL A 587 -4.24 25.03 19.18
C VAL A 587 -3.02 25.94 18.94
N ALA A 588 -1.90 25.70 19.62
CA ALA A 588 -0.67 26.46 19.42
C ALA A 588 -0.07 26.23 18.02
N GLN A 589 -0.15 25.00 17.50
CA GLN A 589 0.29 24.67 16.14
C GLN A 589 -0.52 25.43 15.09
N ARG A 590 -1.85 25.55 15.25
CA ARG A 590 -2.69 26.39 14.37
C ARG A 590 -2.27 27.86 14.39
N ALA A 591 -1.84 28.39 15.54
CA ALA A 591 -1.35 29.76 15.64
C ALA A 591 -0.04 29.96 14.86
N VAL A 592 0.84 28.95 14.83
CA VAL A 592 2.08 28.96 14.03
C VAL A 592 1.79 28.83 12.54
N GLU A 593 0.79 28.04 12.16
CA GLU A 593 0.37 27.86 10.77
C GLU A 593 -0.25 29.11 10.16
N LEU A 594 -0.96 29.91 10.95
CA LEU A 594 -1.48 31.21 10.51
C LEU A 594 -0.37 32.18 10.10
N ARG A 595 0.75 32.20 10.85
CA ARG A 595 1.92 33.02 10.51
C ARG A 595 3.22 32.33 10.89
N PRO A 596 3.84 31.60 9.96
CA PRO A 596 5.15 30.98 10.18
C PRO A 596 6.19 32.04 10.55
N GLY A 597 7.01 31.76 11.57
CA GLY A 597 8.03 32.70 12.07
C GLY A 597 7.54 33.73 13.08
N ASN A 598 6.26 33.71 13.48
CA ASN A 598 5.79 34.53 14.60
C ASN A 598 6.35 34.03 15.94
N GLY A 599 7.11 34.87 16.64
CA GLY A 599 7.76 34.52 17.90
C GLY A 599 6.81 34.16 19.04
N THR A 600 5.65 34.81 19.16
CA THR A 600 4.70 34.52 20.25
C THR A 600 3.95 33.21 20.03
N ALA A 601 3.56 32.92 18.78
CA ALA A 601 2.95 31.65 18.42
C ALA A 601 3.95 30.48 18.59
N ALA A 602 5.21 30.67 18.17
CA ALA A 602 6.25 29.66 18.33
C ALA A 602 6.56 29.38 19.82
N ALA A 603 6.62 30.44 20.65
CA ALA A 603 6.81 30.30 22.09
C ALA A 603 5.64 29.56 22.76
N ALA A 604 4.40 29.86 22.37
CA ALA A 604 3.23 29.16 22.88
C ALA A 604 3.23 27.67 22.51
N ARG A 605 3.64 27.33 21.29
CA ARG A 605 3.79 25.92 20.86
C ARG A 605 4.83 25.20 21.71
N PHE A 606 6.00 25.81 21.88
CA PHE A 606 7.06 25.23 22.71
C PHE A 606 6.59 24.99 24.15
N SER A 607 5.90 25.97 24.75
CA SER A 607 5.37 25.83 26.11
C SER A 607 4.30 24.74 26.22
N ALA A 608 3.40 24.63 25.23
CA ALA A 608 2.35 23.61 25.21
C ALA A 608 2.95 22.19 25.03
N GLU A 609 3.89 22.03 24.10
CA GLU A 609 4.61 20.78 23.87
C GLU A 609 5.40 20.35 25.11
N ALA A 610 6.15 21.27 25.73
CA ALA A 610 6.91 20.99 26.95
C ALA A 610 5.98 20.57 28.11
N ALA A 611 4.84 21.25 28.28
CA ALA A 611 3.86 20.91 29.30
C ALA A 611 3.25 19.50 29.07
N ASN A 612 2.91 19.18 27.82
CA ASN A 612 2.38 17.87 27.43
C ASN A 612 3.38 16.73 27.70
N GLN A 613 4.65 16.91 27.28
CA GLN A 613 5.69 15.92 27.53
C GLN A 613 5.95 15.71 29.02
N LEU A 614 5.91 16.78 29.81
CA LEU A 614 6.11 16.71 31.25
C LEU A 614 4.96 15.94 31.94
N ASP A 615 3.69 16.23 31.60
CA ASP A 615 2.54 15.48 32.12
C ASP A 615 2.65 13.99 31.77
N MET A 616 2.96 13.69 30.50
CA MET A 616 3.09 12.32 30.03
C MET A 616 4.19 11.56 30.79
N ALA A 617 5.35 12.18 31.01
CA ALA A 617 6.45 11.58 31.75
C ALA A 617 6.07 11.26 33.21
N PHE A 618 5.44 12.21 33.92
CA PHE A 618 5.00 11.98 35.30
C PHE A 618 3.89 10.92 35.38
N HIS A 619 2.94 10.96 34.45
CA HIS A 619 1.87 9.98 34.44
C HIS A 619 2.37 8.57 34.17
N LEU A 620 3.24 8.37 33.17
CA LEU A 620 3.78 7.06 32.86
C LEU A 620 4.62 6.52 34.03
N ARG A 621 5.31 7.39 34.76
CA ARG A 621 6.02 7.01 35.98
C ARG A 621 5.06 6.53 37.07
N ASN A 622 3.97 7.26 37.31
CA ASN A 622 2.97 6.87 38.30
C ASN A 622 2.25 5.58 37.90
N LEU A 623 1.81 5.48 36.65
CA LEU A 623 1.17 4.28 36.11
C LEU A 623 2.09 3.07 36.21
N ARG A 624 3.40 3.24 35.95
CA ARG A 624 4.38 2.16 36.14
C ARG A 624 4.46 1.72 37.60
N ALA A 625 4.49 2.67 38.54
CA ALA A 625 4.50 2.35 39.97
C ALA A 625 3.23 1.57 40.37
N ASP A 626 2.06 2.02 39.93
CA ASP A 626 0.78 1.36 40.20
C ASP A 626 0.72 -0.06 39.61
N ARG A 627 1.16 -0.22 38.36
CA ARG A 627 1.17 -1.53 37.69
C ARG A 627 2.21 -2.47 38.27
N PHE A 628 3.36 -1.95 38.70
CA PHE A 628 4.36 -2.72 39.41
C PHE A 628 3.79 -3.29 40.71
N LEU A 629 3.07 -2.48 41.50
CA LEU A 629 2.39 -2.92 42.70
C LEU A 629 1.30 -3.97 42.41
N ALA A 630 0.48 -3.78 41.37
CA ALA A 630 -0.55 -4.74 40.98
C ALA A 630 0.04 -6.10 40.54
N VAL A 631 1.19 -6.09 39.85
CA VAL A 631 1.89 -7.34 39.50
C VAL A 631 2.42 -8.03 40.75
N LEU A 632 3.01 -7.29 41.70
CA LEU A 632 3.43 -7.87 42.97
C LEU A 632 2.26 -8.46 43.74
N GLU A 633 1.11 -7.78 43.78
CA GLU A 633 -0.13 -8.32 44.37
C GLU A 633 -0.55 -9.65 43.71
N GLN A 634 -0.49 -9.75 42.39
CA GLN A 634 -0.82 -10.99 41.68
C GLN A 634 0.19 -12.11 41.96
N VAL A 635 1.47 -11.77 42.11
CA VAL A 635 2.50 -12.72 42.53
C VAL A 635 2.19 -13.24 43.92
N GLU A 636 1.85 -12.37 44.88
CA GLU A 636 1.42 -12.78 46.23
C GLU A 636 0.18 -13.68 46.18
N PHE A 637 -0.84 -13.33 45.39
CA PHE A 637 -2.01 -14.19 45.18
C PHE A 637 -1.66 -15.58 44.65
N SER A 638 -0.65 -15.67 43.78
CA SER A 638 -0.19 -16.95 43.23
C SER A 638 0.61 -17.78 44.24
N HIS A 639 1.21 -17.13 45.25
CA HIS A 639 1.89 -17.79 46.37
C HIS A 639 0.93 -18.22 47.49
N VAL A 640 -0.34 -17.82 47.44
CA VAL A 640 -1.36 -18.34 48.36
C VAL A 640 -1.56 -19.83 48.07
N PRO A 641 -1.14 -20.74 48.96
CA PRO A 641 -1.29 -22.16 48.74
C PRO A 641 -2.79 -22.50 48.73
N PHE A 642 -3.23 -23.25 47.73
CA PHE A 642 -4.55 -23.86 47.78
C PHE A 642 -4.43 -25.22 48.48
N PRO A 643 -5.36 -25.59 49.38
CA PRO A 643 -5.33 -26.89 50.03
C PRO A 643 -5.54 -27.99 48.99
N ASP A 644 -4.65 -28.98 48.99
CA ASP A 644 -4.62 -30.13 48.05
C ASP A 644 -5.80 -31.12 48.20
N GLU A 645 -6.72 -30.86 49.13
CA GLU A 645 -7.93 -31.66 49.33
C GLU A 645 -9.20 -30.80 49.13
N PRO A 646 -9.84 -30.80 47.94
CA PRO A 646 -9.59 -31.65 46.77
C PRO A 646 -8.61 -31.03 45.72
N PRO A 647 -7.90 -31.87 44.95
CA PRO A 647 -6.72 -31.51 44.14
C PRO A 647 -7.02 -30.69 42.87
N VAL A 648 -8.28 -30.51 42.49
CA VAL A 648 -8.68 -29.68 41.35
C VAL A 648 -9.96 -28.92 41.69
N ARG A 649 -9.85 -27.60 41.84
CA ARG A 649 -10.99 -26.73 42.05
C ARG A 649 -11.48 -26.21 40.70
N TYR A 650 -12.52 -26.85 40.17
CA TYR A 650 -13.16 -26.36 38.95
C TYR A 650 -13.83 -25.00 39.18
N PRO A 651 -13.87 -24.13 38.16
CA PRO A 651 -14.74 -22.97 38.19
C PRO A 651 -16.19 -23.38 38.51
N PRO A 652 -16.97 -22.53 39.20
CA PRO A 652 -18.36 -22.84 39.50
C PRO A 652 -19.16 -23.08 38.22
N ALA A 653 -20.24 -23.86 38.31
CA ALA A 653 -21.07 -24.25 37.16
C ALA A 653 -21.59 -23.06 36.33
N SER A 654 -21.74 -21.88 36.94
CA SER A 654 -22.09 -20.64 36.24
C SER A 654 -21.04 -20.22 35.20
N VAL A 655 -19.75 -20.40 35.50
CA VAL A 655 -18.64 -20.12 34.58
C VAL A 655 -18.66 -21.10 33.42
N TRP A 656 -18.83 -22.39 33.70
CA TRP A 656 -18.94 -23.42 32.66
C TRP A 656 -20.13 -23.19 31.73
N ARG A 657 -21.30 -22.82 32.28
CA ARG A 657 -22.48 -22.50 31.48
C ARG A 657 -22.22 -21.30 30.55
N ARG A 658 -21.60 -20.26 31.08
CA ARG A 658 -21.22 -19.07 30.30
C ARG A 658 -20.24 -19.42 29.18
N LEU A 659 -19.21 -20.21 29.46
CA LEU A 659 -18.25 -20.67 28.43
C LEU A 659 -18.96 -21.46 27.33
N THR A 660 -19.88 -22.37 27.69
CA THR A 660 -20.67 -23.13 26.71
C THR A 660 -21.59 -22.24 25.88
N GLU A 661 -22.22 -21.22 26.47
CA GLU A 661 -23.03 -20.24 25.75
C GLU A 661 -22.17 -19.38 24.80
N GLU A 662 -20.99 -18.96 25.26
CA GLU A 662 -20.03 -18.21 24.43
C GLU A 662 -19.48 -19.05 23.29
N ARG A 663 -19.40 -20.39 23.41
CA ARG A 663 -19.01 -21.30 22.32
C ARG A 663 -20.07 -21.46 21.25
N LYS A 664 -21.36 -21.29 21.57
CA LYS A 664 -22.45 -21.38 20.56
C LYS A 664 -22.29 -20.39 19.40
N LYS A 665 -21.63 -19.25 19.63
CA LYS A 665 -21.35 -18.26 18.58
C LYS A 665 -20.41 -18.79 17.48
N TRP A 666 -19.63 -19.83 17.79
CA TRP A 666 -18.69 -20.49 16.87
C TRP A 666 -19.25 -21.78 16.27
N ALA A 667 -20.47 -22.19 16.64
CA ALA A 667 -21.11 -23.39 16.11
C ALA A 667 -21.43 -23.28 14.60
N SER A 668 -21.45 -22.07 14.05
CA SER A 668 -21.66 -21.81 12.61
C SER A 668 -20.42 -22.02 11.74
N VAL A 669 -19.29 -22.42 12.33
CA VAL A 669 -17.99 -22.59 11.64
C VAL A 669 -17.76 -24.04 11.17
N ASP A 670 -18.73 -24.93 11.34
CA ASP A 670 -18.63 -26.26 10.74
C ASP A 670 -18.74 -26.14 9.20
N LEU A 671 -17.70 -26.58 8.48
CA LEU A 671 -17.62 -26.52 7.02
C LEU A 671 -18.55 -27.56 6.36
N HIS A 672 -18.97 -28.58 7.11
CA HIS A 672 -19.83 -29.64 6.60
C HIS A 672 -21.31 -29.31 6.87
N LYS A 673 -22.06 -29.02 5.79
CA LYS A 673 -23.52 -28.83 5.86
C LYS A 673 -24.19 -30.14 5.50
N TYR A 674 -24.79 -30.79 6.49
CA TYR A 674 -25.65 -31.94 6.25
C TYR A 674 -26.88 -31.53 5.43
N SER A 675 -27.34 -32.43 4.58
CA SER A 675 -28.66 -32.32 3.97
C SER A 675 -29.74 -32.37 5.06
N LYS A 676 -30.93 -31.81 4.81
CA LYS A 676 -32.07 -31.90 5.74
C LYS A 676 -32.49 -33.34 6.04
N VAL A 677 -32.17 -34.27 5.13
CA VAL A 677 -32.43 -35.70 5.30
C VAL A 677 -31.36 -36.34 6.17
N GLU A 678 -30.09 -36.00 5.93
CA GLU A 678 -28.96 -36.48 6.76
C GLU A 678 -29.06 -35.97 8.20
N GLU A 679 -29.46 -34.71 8.41
CA GLU A 679 -29.74 -34.17 9.76
C GLU A 679 -30.85 -34.97 10.46
N ARG A 680 -31.88 -35.41 9.72
CA ARG A 680 -32.96 -36.23 10.26
C ARG A 680 -32.46 -37.62 10.66
N ILE A 681 -31.61 -38.24 9.85
CA ILE A 681 -30.97 -39.53 10.16
C ILE A 681 -30.09 -39.39 11.40
N ILE A 682 -29.30 -38.32 11.51
CA ILE A 682 -28.43 -38.07 12.67
C ILE A 682 -29.25 -37.83 13.95
N GLN A 683 -30.40 -37.18 13.85
CA GLN A 683 -31.31 -36.99 14.98
C GLN A 683 -31.94 -38.30 15.41
N SER A 684 -32.43 -39.12 14.46
CA SER A 684 -33.07 -40.41 14.78
C SER A 684 -32.11 -41.42 15.39
N LEU A 685 -30.80 -41.29 15.16
CA LEU A 685 -29.78 -42.08 15.86
C LEU A 685 -29.79 -41.89 17.38
N ASN A 686 -30.34 -40.79 17.89
CA ASN A 686 -30.46 -40.53 19.33
C ASN A 686 -31.80 -41.00 19.92
N ASP A 687 -32.73 -41.47 19.09
CA ASP A 687 -34.03 -41.98 19.56
C ASP A 687 -33.85 -43.32 20.29
N GLU A 688 -34.67 -43.56 21.31
CA GLU A 688 -34.68 -44.80 22.08
C GLU A 688 -35.28 -45.95 21.27
N THR A 689 -34.65 -47.13 21.36
CA THR A 689 -34.99 -48.32 20.57
C THR A 689 -35.08 -49.55 21.44
N GLU A 690 -36.05 -50.40 21.10
CA GLU A 690 -36.24 -51.73 21.68
C GLU A 690 -36.19 -52.73 20.53
N ILE A 691 -35.25 -53.67 20.62
CA ILE A 691 -34.93 -54.62 19.55
C ILE A 691 -34.77 -56.01 20.17
N GLU A 692 -35.51 -56.99 19.65
CA GLU A 692 -35.37 -58.40 19.99
C GLU A 692 -35.29 -59.21 18.69
N PHE A 693 -34.09 -59.67 18.36
CA PHE A 693 -33.80 -60.51 17.21
C PHE A 693 -33.39 -61.91 17.71
N VAL A 694 -34.01 -62.94 17.15
CA VAL A 694 -33.71 -64.35 17.45
C VAL A 694 -33.53 -65.07 16.12
N ASP A 695 -32.28 -65.42 15.80
CA ASP A 695 -31.84 -66.06 14.56
C ASP A 695 -32.39 -65.37 13.29
N MET A 696 -32.45 -64.03 13.31
CA MET A 696 -32.97 -63.22 12.21
C MET A 696 -31.86 -62.86 11.22
N PRO A 697 -32.04 -63.01 9.89
CA PRO A 697 -31.07 -62.57 8.89
C PRO A 697 -30.73 -61.06 9.03
N LEU A 698 -29.45 -60.70 8.84
CA LEU A 698 -28.98 -59.30 8.89
C LEU A 698 -29.82 -58.37 7.99
N LYS A 699 -30.18 -58.83 6.79
CA LYS A 699 -31.03 -58.09 5.86
C LYS A 699 -32.40 -57.73 6.46
N ASP A 700 -33.06 -58.68 7.10
CA ASP A 700 -34.38 -58.50 7.71
C ASP A 700 -34.28 -57.60 8.97
N ALA A 701 -33.21 -57.73 9.74
CA ALA A 701 -32.91 -56.87 10.88
C ALA A 701 -32.72 -55.40 10.48
N VAL A 702 -32.05 -55.15 9.35
CA VAL A 702 -31.86 -53.80 8.78
C VAL A 702 -33.18 -53.24 8.24
N ASP A 703 -34.00 -54.05 7.57
CA ASP A 703 -35.32 -53.64 7.10
C ASP A 703 -36.29 -53.32 8.26
N PHE A 704 -36.18 -54.04 9.39
CA PHE A 704 -36.90 -53.70 10.61
C PHE A 704 -36.51 -52.31 11.14
N ILE A 705 -35.20 -52.01 11.22
CA ILE A 705 -34.68 -50.71 11.68
C ILE A 705 -35.12 -49.57 10.74
N LYS A 706 -35.11 -49.83 9.43
CA LYS A 706 -35.58 -48.92 8.37
C LYS A 706 -37.04 -48.52 8.58
N GLN A 707 -37.91 -49.49 8.88
CA GLN A 707 -39.35 -49.27 9.11
C GLN A 707 -39.62 -48.59 10.45
N GLN A 708 -38.96 -49.03 11.53
CA GLN A 708 -39.18 -48.54 12.88
C GLN A 708 -38.78 -47.06 13.03
N HIS A 709 -37.65 -46.66 12.44
CA HIS A 709 -37.12 -45.29 12.56
C HIS A 709 -37.41 -44.39 11.37
N ASN A 710 -38.10 -44.92 10.34
CA ASN A 710 -38.45 -44.18 9.12
C ASN A 710 -37.23 -43.48 8.47
N ILE A 711 -36.11 -44.20 8.42
CA ILE A 711 -34.85 -43.75 7.79
C ILE A 711 -34.52 -44.65 6.61
N GLN A 712 -33.83 -44.12 5.60
CA GLN A 712 -33.38 -44.94 4.48
C GLN A 712 -32.05 -45.62 4.83
N VAL A 713 -32.08 -46.96 4.89
CA VAL A 713 -30.89 -47.79 5.16
C VAL A 713 -30.62 -48.68 3.96
N ILE A 714 -29.34 -48.78 3.56
CA ILE A 714 -28.86 -49.60 2.44
C ILE A 714 -27.65 -50.43 2.91
N LEU A 715 -27.63 -51.71 2.54
CA LEU A 715 -26.49 -52.61 2.72
C LEU A 715 -25.56 -52.53 1.50
N ASP A 716 -24.27 -52.39 1.74
CA ASP A 716 -23.24 -52.39 0.70
C ASP A 716 -22.83 -53.83 0.34
N GLU A 717 -23.66 -54.50 -0.46
CA GLU A 717 -23.48 -55.91 -0.81
C GLU A 717 -22.11 -56.21 -1.45
N ALA A 718 -21.52 -55.24 -2.16
CA ALA A 718 -20.20 -55.36 -2.76
C ALA A 718 -19.10 -55.45 -1.70
N ALA A 719 -19.09 -54.49 -0.76
CA ALA A 719 -18.11 -54.47 0.34
C ALA A 719 -18.27 -55.66 1.31
N LEU A 720 -19.51 -56.09 1.57
CA LEU A 720 -19.79 -57.25 2.42
C LEU A 720 -19.30 -58.57 1.80
N THR A 721 -19.43 -58.72 0.47
CA THR A 721 -18.98 -59.94 -0.24
C THR A 721 -17.45 -60.05 -0.26
N GLU A 722 -16.73 -58.92 -0.31
CA GLU A 722 -15.26 -58.88 -0.30
C GLU A 722 -14.66 -59.36 1.04
N GLU A 723 -15.34 -59.11 2.17
CA GLU A 723 -14.98 -59.61 3.50
C GLU A 723 -15.60 -61.00 3.82
N GLY A 724 -16.32 -61.59 2.86
CA GLY A 724 -16.93 -62.92 3.00
C GLY A 724 -18.19 -62.98 3.88
N ILE A 725 -18.78 -61.85 4.21
CA ILE A 725 -20.00 -61.73 5.03
C ILE A 725 -21.23 -61.93 4.14
N GLN A 726 -22.11 -62.85 4.50
CA GLN A 726 -23.34 -63.10 3.74
C GLN A 726 -24.49 -62.24 4.31
N PRO A 727 -25.33 -61.61 3.47
CA PRO A 727 -26.48 -60.81 3.94
C PRO A 727 -27.51 -61.59 4.78
N ASP A 728 -27.48 -62.93 4.68
CA ASP A 728 -28.39 -63.85 5.38
C ASP A 728 -27.83 -64.36 6.72
N GLU A 729 -26.72 -63.80 7.21
CA GLU A 729 -26.11 -64.20 8.48
C GLU A 729 -27.08 -63.97 9.66
N PRO A 730 -27.35 -64.99 10.50
CA PRO A 730 -28.32 -64.88 11.57
C PRO A 730 -27.77 -64.06 12.74
N ILE A 731 -28.58 -63.11 13.22
CA ILE A 731 -28.27 -62.24 14.36
C ILE A 731 -29.25 -62.53 15.49
N SER A 732 -28.71 -62.75 16.68
CA SER A 732 -29.46 -62.98 17.92
C SER A 732 -29.06 -61.95 18.97
N ILE A 733 -29.91 -60.96 19.22
CA ILE A 733 -29.66 -59.87 20.19
C ILE A 733 -30.95 -59.35 20.83
N SER A 734 -30.89 -59.00 22.11
CA SER A 734 -32.00 -58.36 22.84
C SER A 734 -31.49 -57.09 23.53
N LEU A 735 -32.04 -55.94 23.16
CA LEU A 735 -31.70 -54.62 23.68
C LEU A 735 -32.98 -53.83 23.98
N SER A 736 -33.05 -53.21 25.15
CA SER A 736 -34.16 -52.33 25.54
C SER A 736 -33.66 -51.02 26.17
N GLY A 737 -34.32 -49.91 25.84
CA GLY A 737 -34.00 -48.59 26.39
C GLY A 737 -32.65 -48.00 25.96
N VAL A 738 -32.11 -48.41 24.82
CA VAL A 738 -30.84 -47.89 24.27
C VAL A 738 -31.09 -47.03 23.04
N SER A 739 -30.25 -46.01 22.83
CA SER A 739 -30.32 -45.19 21.61
C SER A 739 -30.00 -46.02 20.37
N LEU A 740 -30.64 -45.74 19.24
CA LEU A 740 -30.41 -46.41 17.95
C LEU A 740 -28.93 -46.47 17.57
N ARG A 741 -28.18 -45.39 17.84
CA ARG A 741 -26.72 -45.32 17.64
C ARG A 741 -25.97 -46.45 18.34
N SER A 742 -26.31 -46.70 19.60
CA SER A 742 -25.69 -47.74 20.41
C SER A 742 -26.16 -49.12 19.97
N ALA A 743 -27.44 -49.28 19.64
CA ALA A 743 -27.98 -50.53 19.12
C ALA A 743 -27.29 -50.95 17.81
N LEU A 744 -27.19 -50.04 16.83
CA LEU A 744 -26.47 -50.28 15.57
C LEU A 744 -25.00 -50.64 15.79
N LYS A 745 -24.32 -49.95 16.72
CA LYS A 745 -22.94 -50.28 17.04
C LYS A 745 -22.82 -51.71 17.57
N ILE A 746 -23.67 -52.11 18.52
CA ILE A 746 -23.61 -53.45 19.13
C ILE A 746 -23.98 -54.55 18.13
N ILE A 747 -24.89 -54.27 17.18
CA ILE A 747 -25.30 -55.22 16.13
C ILE A 747 -24.19 -55.40 15.07
N LEU A 748 -23.53 -54.32 14.67
CA LEU A 748 -22.59 -54.31 13.54
C LEU A 748 -21.14 -54.62 13.93
N GLU A 749 -20.70 -54.25 15.14
CA GLU A 749 -19.32 -54.44 15.64
C GLU A 749 -18.86 -55.92 15.65
N PRO A 750 -19.68 -56.92 16.06
CA PRO A 750 -19.29 -58.34 15.98
C PRO A 750 -19.08 -58.86 14.57
N LEU A 751 -19.70 -58.21 13.57
CA LEU A 751 -19.63 -58.57 12.16
C LEU A 751 -18.55 -57.77 11.41
N GLY A 752 -17.79 -56.90 12.09
CA GLY A 752 -16.80 -56.02 11.45
C GLY A 752 -17.42 -54.97 10.51
N LEU A 753 -18.70 -54.64 10.74
CA LEU A 753 -19.45 -53.68 9.96
C LEU A 753 -19.61 -52.36 10.71
N THR A 754 -19.78 -51.28 9.96
CA THR A 754 -20.07 -49.95 10.48
C THR A 754 -21.08 -49.24 9.57
N TYR A 755 -21.56 -48.07 9.98
CA TYR A 755 -22.48 -47.27 9.17
C TYR A 755 -21.87 -45.91 8.83
N VAL A 756 -22.13 -45.47 7.60
CA VAL A 756 -21.76 -44.14 7.08
C VAL A 756 -23.02 -43.47 6.55
N ILE A 757 -23.21 -42.19 6.87
CA ILE A 757 -24.31 -41.38 6.33
C ILE A 757 -23.74 -40.58 5.16
N GLN A 758 -24.18 -40.91 3.95
CA GLN A 758 -23.77 -40.23 2.73
C GLN A 758 -24.91 -40.31 1.71
N ASP A 759 -25.04 -39.29 0.85
CA ASP A 759 -26.01 -39.27 -0.25
C ASP A 759 -27.45 -39.44 0.25
N GLU A 760 -27.77 -38.86 1.41
CA GLU A 760 -29.09 -38.90 2.06
C GLU A 760 -29.55 -40.29 2.54
N VAL A 761 -28.66 -41.28 2.59
CA VAL A 761 -28.94 -42.64 3.06
C VAL A 761 -27.93 -43.07 4.14
N MET A 762 -28.36 -43.95 5.05
CA MET A 762 -27.48 -44.65 5.96
C MET A 762 -26.98 -45.93 5.28
N ARG A 763 -25.71 -45.95 4.88
CA ARG A 763 -25.07 -47.11 4.27
C ARG A 763 -24.36 -47.94 5.33
N ILE A 764 -24.72 -49.21 5.45
CA ILE A 764 -24.01 -50.19 6.28
C ILE A 764 -22.95 -50.85 5.38
N THR A 765 -21.69 -50.73 5.77
CA THR A 765 -20.53 -51.19 4.99
C THR A 765 -19.44 -51.71 5.93
N THR A 766 -18.35 -52.24 5.41
CA THR A 766 -17.23 -52.75 6.21
C THR A 766 -16.42 -51.60 6.81
N GLU A 767 -15.70 -51.86 7.91
CA GLU A 767 -14.82 -50.83 8.50
C GLU A 767 -13.77 -50.33 7.50
N ALA A 768 -13.19 -51.22 6.69
CA ALA A 768 -12.21 -50.88 5.66
C ALA A 768 -12.78 -49.93 4.60
N ALA A 769 -13.99 -50.20 4.09
CA ALA A 769 -14.64 -49.33 3.11
C ALA A 769 -15.05 -47.98 3.73
N ALA A 770 -15.46 -47.96 5.01
CA ALA A 770 -15.80 -46.73 5.71
C ALA A 770 -14.58 -45.81 5.93
N GLU A 771 -13.38 -46.35 6.12
CA GLU A 771 -12.14 -45.58 6.24
C GLU A 771 -11.76 -44.85 4.94
N GLU A 772 -12.14 -45.38 3.77
CA GLU A 772 -11.95 -44.70 2.49
C GLU A 772 -12.93 -43.52 2.29
N MET A 773 -14.05 -43.52 3.03
CA MET A 773 -15.13 -42.52 2.94
C MET A 773 -15.01 -41.42 4.01
N MET A 774 -13.81 -41.18 4.55
CA MET A 774 -13.59 -40.16 5.58
C MET A 774 -13.82 -38.73 5.07
N SER A 775 -14.49 -37.91 5.88
CA SER A 775 -14.68 -36.47 5.64
C SER A 775 -13.84 -35.61 6.59
N THR A 776 -13.27 -34.52 6.07
CA THR A 776 -12.51 -33.57 6.89
C THR A 776 -13.45 -32.73 7.76
N ARG A 777 -13.28 -32.78 9.09
CA ARG A 777 -14.05 -31.98 10.07
C ARG A 777 -13.22 -30.89 10.74
N VAL A 778 -13.84 -29.76 11.06
CA VAL A 778 -13.20 -28.63 11.75
C VAL A 778 -13.69 -28.54 13.18
N TYR A 779 -12.78 -28.64 14.15
CA TYR A 779 -13.07 -28.43 15.57
C TYR A 779 -12.71 -27.00 15.97
N PRO A 780 -13.67 -26.14 16.33
CA PRO A 780 -13.37 -24.77 16.75
C PRO A 780 -12.78 -24.78 18.17
N VAL A 781 -11.45 -24.62 18.27
CA VAL A 781 -10.71 -24.53 19.55
C VAL A 781 -10.32 -23.10 19.91
N ALA A 782 -10.96 -22.10 19.31
CA ALA A 782 -10.64 -20.68 19.45
C ALA A 782 -10.71 -20.15 20.89
N ASP A 783 -11.37 -20.86 21.80
CA ASP A 783 -11.50 -20.57 23.22
C ASP A 783 -10.38 -21.19 24.08
N LEU A 784 -9.73 -22.26 23.60
CA LEU A 784 -8.57 -22.89 24.23
C LEU A 784 -7.27 -22.19 23.85
N VAL A 785 -7.27 -21.47 22.73
CA VAL A 785 -6.19 -20.57 22.37
C VAL A 785 -6.45 -19.25 23.08
N ILE A 786 -5.73 -18.99 24.16
CA ILE A 786 -5.62 -17.62 24.69
C ILE A 786 -5.13 -16.79 23.51
N PRO A 787 -5.86 -15.76 23.05
CA PRO A 787 -5.30 -14.84 22.09
C PRO A 787 -4.01 -14.34 22.73
N VAL A 788 -2.87 -14.67 22.12
CA VAL A 788 -1.69 -13.85 22.35
C VAL A 788 -2.15 -12.49 21.85
N GLU A 789 -2.49 -11.61 22.78
CA GLU A 789 -2.41 -10.19 22.53
C GLU A 789 -0.94 -9.97 22.21
N THR A 790 -0.56 -10.27 20.97
CA THR A 790 0.57 -9.62 20.34
C THR A 790 0.25 -8.16 20.56
N PRO A 791 1.02 -7.42 21.38
CA PRO A 791 0.82 -6.00 21.51
C PRO A 791 0.84 -5.52 20.08
N SER A 792 -0.31 -5.08 19.59
CA SER A 792 -0.43 -4.56 18.25
C SER A 792 0.46 -3.32 18.29
N GLY A 793 1.68 -3.51 17.81
CA GLY A 793 2.67 -2.46 17.72
C GLY A 793 1.98 -1.33 16.98
N GLY A 794 1.67 -0.27 17.73
CA GLY A 794 0.96 0.87 17.23
C GLY A 794 1.70 1.36 16.01
N ALA A 795 1.10 1.15 14.85
CA ALA A 795 1.38 1.92 13.66
C ALA A 795 0.87 3.35 13.93
N SER A 796 1.64 4.11 14.70
CA SER A 796 1.49 5.55 14.90
C SER A 796 2.84 6.12 15.34
N GLY A 797 3.54 6.79 14.43
CA GLY A 797 4.64 7.68 14.78
C GLY A 797 5.81 7.74 13.80
N SER A 798 5.82 8.80 12.98
CA SER A 798 6.94 9.36 12.19
C SER A 798 7.21 8.72 10.83
N MET A 799 7.17 9.41 9.68
CA MET A 799 7.45 10.82 9.38
C MET A 799 6.76 11.12 8.03
N GLY A 800 6.18 12.30 7.80
CA GLY A 800 6.99 13.46 7.45
C GLY A 800 7.62 13.29 6.08
N GLY A 801 6.79 13.09 5.05
CA GLY A 801 7.22 13.14 3.65
C GLY A 801 7.52 14.57 3.24
N GLY A 802 8.70 15.06 3.62
CA GLY A 802 9.40 16.13 2.91
C GLY A 802 9.72 15.62 1.51
N GLY A 803 8.74 15.72 0.61
CA GLY A 803 8.90 15.49 -0.81
C GLY A 803 9.75 16.60 -1.39
N MET A 804 11.06 16.35 -1.38
CA MET A 804 12.05 17.04 -2.19
C MET A 804 11.67 16.83 -3.66
N GLY A 805 10.85 17.74 -4.18
CA GLY A 805 10.70 17.97 -5.60
C GLY A 805 12.01 18.55 -6.11
N GLY A 806 12.91 17.66 -6.54
CA GLY A 806 14.10 18.01 -7.30
C GLY A 806 13.68 18.49 -8.68
N GLY A 807 13.46 19.80 -8.76
CA GLY A 807 13.33 20.54 -9.99
C GLY A 807 14.63 20.52 -10.79
N MET A 808 14.44 20.29 -12.08
CA MET A 808 15.26 20.79 -13.17
C MET A 808 15.56 22.29 -12.98
N GLY A 809 16.83 22.69 -12.94
CA GLY A 809 17.21 24.10 -13.06
C GLY A 809 18.53 24.51 -12.39
N GLY A 810 19.53 24.80 -13.22
CA GLY A 810 20.46 25.93 -12.98
C GLY A 810 21.71 25.65 -12.14
N GLY A 811 22.81 25.37 -12.83
CA GLY A 811 24.14 25.63 -12.30
C GLY A 811 24.43 27.14 -12.25
N MET A 812 24.75 27.64 -11.07
CA MET A 812 25.43 28.90 -10.76
C MET A 812 25.47 28.92 -9.22
N GLY A 813 26.59 28.99 -8.51
CA GLY A 813 27.83 29.70 -8.75
C GLY A 813 28.13 30.46 -7.47
N GLY A 814 29.25 30.12 -6.81
CA GLY A 814 30.01 31.04 -5.97
C GLY A 814 29.58 31.24 -4.51
N GLY A 815 30.55 31.00 -3.62
CA GLY A 815 30.99 32.09 -2.75
C GLY A 815 30.74 31.93 -1.25
N MET A 816 31.85 31.81 -0.53
CA MET A 816 32.12 32.48 0.76
C MET A 816 31.27 32.03 1.97
N GLY A 817 31.83 31.65 3.11
CA GLY A 817 33.14 31.94 3.65
C GLY A 817 32.99 32.20 5.16
N GLY A 818 33.85 31.57 5.97
CA GLY A 818 34.13 31.93 7.38
C GLY A 818 33.03 31.63 8.39
N GLY A 819 33.30 31.27 9.63
CA GLY A 819 34.56 31.21 10.37
C GLY A 819 34.25 31.31 11.86
N GLY A 820 35.02 30.58 12.68
CA GLY A 820 35.02 30.68 14.16
C GLY A 820 33.77 30.05 14.83
N GLY A 821 33.84 29.28 15.90
CA GLY A 821 34.90 29.10 16.88
C GLY A 821 34.28 29.11 18.27
N MET A 822 34.71 28.16 19.10
CA MET A 822 34.81 28.22 20.57
C MET A 822 33.74 27.50 21.43
N MET A 823 34.28 26.59 22.26
CA MET A 823 33.83 26.04 23.55
C MET A 823 32.49 25.29 23.61
N GLY A 824 32.40 24.06 24.13
CA GLY A 824 33.17 23.48 25.22
C GLY A 824 32.28 23.44 26.47
N GLY A 825 31.52 22.37 26.64
CA GLY A 825 30.67 22.14 27.81
C GLY A 825 30.14 20.71 27.81
N GLY A 826 30.81 19.83 28.54
CA GLY A 826 30.39 18.45 28.75
C GLY A 826 29.09 18.37 29.55
N GLY A 827 28.19 17.52 29.09
CA GLY A 827 26.97 17.15 29.81
C GLY A 827 26.49 15.82 29.25
N GLY A 828 26.73 14.74 30.00
CA GLY A 828 26.15 13.44 29.71
C GLY A 828 24.62 13.51 29.79
N GLY A 829 23.95 13.07 28.73
CA GLY A 829 22.50 12.98 28.66
C GLY A 829 22.11 11.71 27.91
N MET A 830 21.63 10.72 28.67
CA MET A 830 20.95 9.54 28.12
C MET A 830 19.73 10.01 27.32
N GLY A 831 19.72 9.72 26.02
CA GLY A 831 18.56 9.96 25.16
C GLY A 831 17.46 8.94 25.42
N MET A 832 16.42 9.35 26.16
CA MET A 832 15.12 8.69 26.18
C MET A 832 14.32 9.16 24.96
N MET A 833 14.01 8.25 24.02
CA MET A 833 12.98 8.48 22.99
C MET A 833 11.59 8.41 23.63
N SER A 834 10.79 9.47 23.50
CA SER A 834 9.34 9.46 23.76
C SER A 834 8.59 8.86 22.56
N LEU A 835 7.67 7.93 22.83
CA LEU A 835 6.67 7.42 21.90
C LEU A 835 5.41 8.32 21.95
N PRO A 836 4.75 8.62 20.82
CA PRO A 836 3.46 9.33 20.81
C PRO A 836 2.28 8.42 21.24
N PRO A 837 1.20 8.97 21.83
CA PRO A 837 0.05 8.20 22.28
C PRO A 837 -0.87 7.75 21.12
N ALA A 838 -1.41 6.54 21.23
CA ALA A 838 -2.41 5.99 20.30
C ALA A 838 -3.83 6.56 20.55
N PRO A 839 -4.69 6.69 19.53
CA PRO A 839 -6.07 7.15 19.70
C PRO A 839 -6.92 6.13 20.48
N ARG A 840 -7.72 6.63 21.44
CA ARG A 840 -8.60 5.81 22.30
C ARG A 840 -9.80 5.26 21.51
N PRO A 841 -10.24 4.00 21.73
CA PRO A 841 -11.51 3.52 21.23
C PRO A 841 -12.67 4.22 21.97
N LYS A 842 -13.74 4.53 21.24
CA LYS A 842 -14.98 5.07 21.81
C LYS A 842 -15.54 4.08 22.84
N ALA A 843 -15.88 4.58 24.02
CA ALA A 843 -16.62 3.83 25.03
C ALA A 843 -17.92 3.27 24.42
N PRO A 844 -18.30 2.01 24.72
CA PRO A 844 -19.62 1.51 24.34
C PRO A 844 -20.69 2.39 25.00
N GLY A 845 -21.59 2.93 24.17
CA GLY A 845 -22.68 3.78 24.63
C GLY A 845 -23.49 3.06 25.71
N GLN A 846 -23.85 3.81 26.76
CA GLN A 846 -24.79 3.37 27.79
C GLN A 846 -26.09 2.92 27.11
N GLY A 847 -26.28 1.61 26.98
CA GLY A 847 -27.57 1.02 26.69
C GLY A 847 -28.49 1.27 27.87
N VAL A 848 -29.50 2.12 27.66
CA VAL A 848 -30.58 2.37 28.62
C VAL A 848 -31.28 1.04 28.91
N PHE A 849 -31.28 0.64 30.18
CA PHE A 849 -32.01 -0.53 30.67
C PHE A 849 -33.52 -0.30 30.51
N ASP A 850 -34.19 -1.04 29.61
CA ASP A 850 -35.64 -0.98 29.46
C ASP A 850 -36.34 -1.88 30.50
N ASN A 851 -36.79 -1.27 31.58
CA ASN A 851 -37.50 -1.94 32.68
C ASN A 851 -38.95 -2.38 32.34
N LYS A 852 -39.41 -2.29 31.08
CA LYS A 852 -40.76 -2.74 30.71
C LYS A 852 -40.89 -4.24 30.44
N ALA A 853 -39.81 -4.96 30.14
CA ALA A 853 -39.87 -6.39 29.83
C ALA A 853 -39.96 -7.30 31.09
N VAL A 854 -39.49 -6.85 32.24
CA VAL A 854 -39.44 -7.67 33.47
C VAL A 854 -40.77 -7.64 34.27
N LYS A 855 -41.63 -6.61 34.05
CA LYS A 855 -42.93 -6.51 34.74
C LYS A 855 -44.07 -7.33 34.13
N LYS A 856 -43.85 -8.04 33.01
CA LYS A 856 -44.89 -8.86 32.36
C LYS A 856 -44.89 -10.34 32.79
N ALA A 857 -43.92 -10.78 33.59
CA ALA A 857 -43.81 -12.18 34.04
C ALA A 857 -44.13 -12.43 35.54
N SER A 858 -44.28 -11.40 36.37
CA SER A 858 -44.54 -11.57 37.82
C SER A 858 -46.04 -11.59 38.17
N GLY A 859 -46.85 -12.27 37.36
CA GLY A 859 -48.30 -12.28 37.46
C GLY A 859 -48.89 -13.67 37.61
N LYS A 860 -48.54 -14.43 38.65
CA LYS A 860 -49.43 -15.42 39.31
C LYS A 860 -48.77 -15.97 40.59
N LYS A 861 -49.44 -15.69 41.70
CA LYS A 861 -49.22 -16.19 43.05
C LYS A 861 -49.18 -17.73 43.10
N LYS A 862 -48.41 -18.31 44.03
CA LYS A 862 -48.99 -18.96 45.22
C LYS A 862 -47.94 -19.15 46.33
N ARG A 863 -48.32 -18.61 47.49
CA ARG A 863 -47.74 -18.81 48.82
C ARG A 863 -47.79 -20.29 49.21
N TRP A 864 -46.72 -20.81 49.79
CA TRP A 864 -46.80 -21.78 50.89
C TRP A 864 -45.93 -21.27 52.03
N PHE A 865 -46.59 -20.99 53.16
CA PHE A 865 -45.99 -20.73 54.49
C PHE A 865 -45.23 -21.99 54.94
N GLY A 866 -44.08 -21.88 55.59
CA GLY A 866 -44.01 -21.77 57.05
C GLY A 866 -42.77 -22.51 57.62
N PRO A 867 -42.45 -22.35 58.91
CA PRO A 867 -41.10 -22.00 59.38
C PRO A 867 -40.43 -23.10 60.23
N VAL A 868 -39.22 -22.81 60.78
CA VAL A 868 -38.56 -23.33 62.02
C VAL A 868 -37.05 -23.36 61.76
N ILE A 869 -36.27 -22.36 62.23
CA ILE A 869 -35.57 -22.26 63.52
C ILE A 869 -34.43 -23.30 63.70
N GLY A 870 -33.20 -22.79 63.75
CA GLY A 870 -32.19 -23.08 64.78
C GLY A 870 -31.42 -24.40 64.72
N ARG A 871 -30.20 -24.38 64.21
CA ARG A 871 -28.94 -24.31 64.98
C ARG A 871 -27.77 -24.06 64.04
#